data_AF-A0A5J5U847-F1
#
_entry.id   AF-A0A5J5U847-F1
#
_cell.length_a   1.000
_cell.length_b   1.000
_cell.length_c   1.000
_cell.angle_alpha   90.00
_cell.angle_beta   90.00
_cell.angle_gamma   90.00
#
_symmetry.space_group_name_H-M   'P 1'
#
loop_
_entity.id
_entity.type
_entity.pdbx_description
1 polymer ?
#
loop_
_entity_poly.entity_id
_entity_poly.type
_entity_poly.pdbx_seq_one_letter_code
_entity_poly.pdbx_strand_id
1 'polypeptide(L)'
;MESIQDLLAPEKTNITINEDPKTGEVSLPGAVTVKVQDLDHFIELLQIGEGNRHAANTKLNTESSRSHAILMVYIRRSVPEKVEDDINSQDRKTKSNLPLVRKSKLLIVDLAGSERLDKSGSEGLLLEEAKFINLSLTSLGKCINALAENSPHIPTRDSKLTRLLRDSFGGSARTSLIITIGPSSRHHAETTSTIMFGQRAMKIVNVVKLKEEFDYESLCRKLETQVDHFTAEIDRQQKLRESEKYDLEKRLRDCHDSFNETRKNLVTRSEFLEQKNTRLELDIEEALAELNRQKDQNSLLEDKIADLEMSLKQNKQNQLENCTYQKALADTTQMYERKIAELMKQLEVERAKSESAEEQLDAMKKLSDEHKKLIQHHEMENSKYQRALADTTQMYEMKITELTKQLEDEHTRFEGAQEQLDLANMLLADYQNSTQEQEETSELRLKLEEMYRLHESTVNELQSLKAEFKDQIQEKEAISEKLYAVQEKLSAEEKRRKAIEHELVNLKKGAPEGDKHFEDKKSYVKENIRGTSVLGTSASLNKSGTLRVTQSAQRATIAKICEEVGLQKIIQLLTSEDLDVQIHAVKVIANLAAEDVNQESIVEEGGLDALLTMLRSSQNATILRVASGAIANLAMNEMNQGLIMSRGGAKLLAKTASGTDDPQTLRMVAGALANLCGNEKLHTMLKEDGGIKAMLGMVRSGNNDVVAQVARGLANFAKCESRAMVQGHRKGRSLLMEDCALEWLIDNCNTTSASTRRHIELALSHLAQNEDNAGDFISSGALQELQRISNESSREDIRNLAKKMLKSNPVFQGEMRLGQQ
;
A
#
# COMPACT_ATOMS: atom_id res chain seq x y z
N MET A 1 -40.14 6.58 13.94
CA MET A 1 -38.80 5.94 13.91
C MET A 1 -38.05 6.47 12.71
N GLU A 2 -36.75 6.73 12.83
CA GLU A 2 -35.92 7.17 11.71
C GLU A 2 -35.88 6.10 10.60
N SER A 3 -35.96 6.51 9.34
CA SER A 3 -35.87 5.65 8.16
C SER A 3 -34.73 6.13 7.24
N ILE A 4 -34.09 5.20 6.54
CA ILE A 4 -33.06 5.50 5.54
C ILE A 4 -33.66 5.22 4.16
N GLN A 5 -33.62 6.19 3.26
CA GLN A 5 -34.08 6.03 1.87
C GLN A 5 -32.89 6.20 0.92
N ASP A 6 -32.84 5.37 -0.11
CA ASP A 6 -31.88 5.52 -1.20
C ASP A 6 -32.38 6.56 -2.21
N LEU A 7 -31.63 7.65 -2.41
CA LEU A 7 -32.01 8.71 -3.35
C LEU A 7 -31.72 8.35 -4.81
N LEU A 8 -30.93 7.31 -5.09
CA LEU A 8 -30.73 6.79 -6.45
C LEU A 8 -31.72 5.66 -6.79
N ALA A 9 -32.38 5.09 -5.78
CA ALA A 9 -33.39 4.05 -5.92
C ALA A 9 -34.52 4.27 -4.88
N PRO A 10 -35.42 5.26 -5.11
CA PRO A 10 -36.40 5.71 -4.12
C PRO A 10 -37.35 4.63 -3.58
N GLU A 11 -37.53 3.53 -4.33
CA GLU A 11 -38.29 2.35 -3.92
C GLU A 11 -37.64 1.59 -2.75
N LYS A 12 -36.33 1.76 -2.53
CA LYS A 12 -35.58 1.16 -1.44
C LYS A 12 -35.63 2.04 -0.20
N THR A 13 -36.51 1.67 0.72
CA THR A 13 -36.69 2.35 2.00
C THR A 13 -36.25 1.48 3.17
N ASN A 14 -35.94 2.14 4.28
CA ASN A 14 -35.51 1.55 5.54
C ASN A 14 -34.30 0.59 5.43
N ILE A 15 -33.26 1.01 4.70
CA ILE A 15 -32.05 0.20 4.48
C ILE A 15 -31.36 -0.13 5.81
N THR A 16 -30.96 -1.40 5.97
CA THR A 16 -30.23 -1.89 7.15
C THR A 16 -28.79 -1.40 7.16
N ILE A 17 -28.36 -0.87 8.31
CA ILE A 17 -26.97 -0.48 8.57
C ILE A 17 -26.20 -1.70 9.07
N ASN A 18 -25.12 -2.07 8.37
CA ASN A 18 -24.19 -3.10 8.80
C ASN A 18 -22.91 -2.47 9.35
N GLU A 19 -22.47 -2.95 10.51
CA GLU A 19 -21.29 -2.48 11.22
C GLU A 19 -20.34 -3.64 11.44
N ASP A 20 -19.14 -3.56 10.90
CA ASP A 20 -18.10 -4.57 11.12
C ASP A 20 -17.61 -4.49 12.58
N PRO A 21 -17.74 -5.58 13.37
CA PRO A 21 -17.35 -5.58 14.78
C PRO A 21 -15.83 -5.50 15.01
N LYS A 22 -15.01 -5.87 14.02
CA LYS A 22 -13.55 -5.83 14.09
C LYS A 22 -13.00 -4.49 13.61
N THR A 23 -13.49 -4.00 12.47
CA THR A 23 -12.94 -2.78 11.84
C THR A 23 -13.71 -1.52 12.24
N GLY A 24 -14.92 -1.66 12.79
CA GLY A 24 -15.82 -0.54 13.07
C GLY A 24 -16.40 0.11 11.81
N GLU A 25 -16.20 -0.50 10.65
CA GLU A 25 -16.63 0.05 9.36
C GLU A 25 -18.15 -0.06 9.17
N VAL A 26 -18.74 1.02 8.68
CA VAL A 26 -20.16 1.10 8.41
C VAL A 26 -20.41 0.94 6.91
N SER A 27 -21.31 0.01 6.56
CA SER A 27 -21.74 -0.28 5.20
C SER A 27 -23.26 -0.37 5.08
N LEU A 28 -23.76 -0.11 3.86
CA LEU A 28 -25.17 -0.17 3.50
C LEU A 28 -25.36 -1.14 2.33
N PRO A 29 -25.36 -2.48 2.56
CA PRO A 29 -25.43 -3.46 1.48
C PRO A 29 -26.70 -3.36 0.62
N GLY A 30 -27.79 -2.81 1.16
CA GLY A 30 -29.05 -2.62 0.43
C GLY A 30 -29.09 -1.39 -0.48
N ALA A 31 -28.15 -0.45 -0.33
CA ALA A 31 -28.08 0.77 -1.14
C ALA A 31 -27.50 0.48 -2.53
N VAL A 32 -28.00 1.18 -3.55
CA VAL A 32 -27.48 1.11 -4.92
C VAL A 32 -26.11 1.78 -4.99
N THR A 33 -25.15 1.10 -5.61
CA THR A 33 -23.83 1.66 -5.93
C THR A 33 -23.69 1.79 -7.44
N VAL A 34 -23.52 3.01 -7.93
CA VAL A 34 -23.36 3.30 -9.36
C VAL A 34 -21.89 3.61 -9.66
N LYS A 35 -21.34 3.01 -10.72
CA LYS A 35 -19.98 3.30 -11.18
C LYS A 35 -19.97 4.60 -11.98
N VAL A 36 -19.31 5.62 -11.45
CA VAL A 36 -19.11 6.92 -12.10
C VAL A 36 -18.12 6.77 -13.26
N GLN A 37 -18.42 7.38 -14.40
CA GLN A 37 -17.60 7.28 -15.62
C GLN A 37 -16.73 8.54 -15.79
N ASP A 38 -17.35 9.71 -15.63
CA ASP A 38 -16.73 11.03 -15.73
C ASP A 38 -17.43 12.03 -14.78
N LEU A 39 -16.99 13.29 -14.84
CA LEU A 39 -17.54 14.36 -14.01
C LEU A 39 -19.00 14.67 -14.35
N ASP A 40 -19.38 14.64 -15.63
CA ASP A 40 -20.73 15.00 -16.06
C ASP A 40 -21.75 13.96 -15.58
N HIS A 41 -21.42 12.67 -15.70
CA HIS A 41 -22.22 11.58 -15.15
C HIS A 41 -22.33 11.67 -13.61
N PHE A 42 -21.28 12.11 -12.91
CA PHE A 42 -21.37 12.35 -11.47
C PHE A 42 -22.36 13.46 -11.12
N ILE A 43 -22.31 14.59 -11.85
CA ILE A 43 -23.24 15.71 -11.64
C ILE A 43 -24.68 15.31 -11.98
N GLU A 44 -24.88 14.51 -13.03
CA GLU A 44 -26.20 13.95 -13.37
C GLU A 44 -26.76 13.08 -12.23
N LEU A 45 -25.96 12.15 -11.69
CA LEU A 45 -26.37 11.31 -10.56
C LEU A 45 -26.70 12.14 -9.32
N LEU A 46 -25.93 13.21 -9.07
CA LEU A 46 -26.20 14.15 -7.98
C LEU A 46 -27.54 14.87 -8.18
N GLN A 47 -27.82 15.33 -9.40
CA GLN A 47 -29.10 15.96 -9.76
C GLN A 47 -30.29 14.99 -9.63
N ILE A 48 -30.12 13.72 -10.02
CA ILE A 48 -31.14 12.68 -9.83
C ILE A 48 -31.41 12.47 -8.34
N GLY A 49 -30.36 12.32 -7.53
CA GLY A 49 -30.50 12.14 -6.09
C GLY A 49 -31.20 13.34 -5.43
N GLU A 50 -30.84 14.55 -5.83
CA GLU A 50 -31.48 15.77 -5.36
C GLU A 50 -32.95 15.84 -5.82
N GLY A 51 -33.25 15.54 -7.09
CA GLY A 51 -34.63 15.47 -7.58
C GLY A 51 -35.51 14.46 -6.84
N ASN A 52 -34.95 13.31 -6.44
CA ASN A 52 -35.66 12.31 -5.65
C ASN A 52 -35.84 12.73 -4.18
N ARG A 53 -34.92 13.55 -3.64
CA ARG A 53 -35.11 14.21 -2.33
C ARG A 53 -36.32 15.16 -2.34
N HIS A 54 -36.64 15.78 -3.48
CA HIS A 54 -37.76 16.75 -3.63
C HIS A 54 -39.16 16.12 -3.64
N ALA A 55 -39.31 14.80 -3.79
CA ALA A 55 -40.62 14.15 -3.97
C ALA A 55 -41.49 14.01 -2.68
N ALA A 56 -41.00 14.42 -1.51
CA ALA A 56 -41.66 14.24 -0.20
C ALA A 56 -42.30 15.54 0.37
N ASN A 57 -43.10 16.26 -0.43
CA ASN A 57 -43.63 17.57 -0.05
C ASN A 57 -44.81 17.54 0.96
N THR A 58 -44.72 18.35 2.03
CA THR A 58 -45.90 18.97 2.68
C THR A 58 -45.69 20.47 2.95
N LYS A 59 -46.74 21.24 2.63
CA LYS A 59 -46.87 22.69 2.71
C LYS A 59 -46.52 23.24 4.11
N LEU A 60 -45.29 23.72 4.37
CA LEU A 60 -45.02 24.93 5.19
C LEU A 60 -43.56 25.24 5.57
N ASN A 61 -42.53 24.41 5.30
CA ASN A 61 -41.13 24.85 5.50
C ASN A 61 -40.31 24.70 4.22
N THR A 62 -39.35 25.60 4.04
CA THR A 62 -38.29 25.55 3.04
C THR A 62 -37.49 24.24 3.13
N GLU A 63 -37.84 23.33 2.22
CA GLU A 63 -37.10 22.34 1.41
C GLU A 63 -35.81 21.67 1.93
N SER A 64 -34.93 22.34 2.69
CA SER A 64 -33.64 21.78 3.15
C SER A 64 -33.57 21.44 4.64
N SER A 65 -34.45 21.97 5.50
CA SER A 65 -34.25 21.88 6.96
C SER A 65 -34.84 20.64 7.64
N ARG A 66 -35.45 19.71 6.88
CA ARG A 66 -36.28 18.63 7.45
C ARG A 66 -35.72 17.20 7.31
N SER A 67 -34.62 16.99 6.61
CA SER A 67 -33.99 15.66 6.51
C SER A 67 -32.48 15.79 6.37
N HIS A 68 -31.75 14.80 6.90
CA HIS A 68 -30.31 14.70 6.70
C HIS A 68 -30.02 14.01 5.37
N ALA A 69 -29.10 14.56 4.58
CA ALA A 69 -28.65 13.94 3.35
C ALA A 69 -27.17 13.51 3.49
N ILE A 70 -26.86 12.30 3.02
CA ILE A 70 -25.49 11.76 3.04
C ILE A 70 -25.15 11.28 1.63
N LEU A 71 -24.20 11.96 0.99
CA LEU A 71 -23.60 11.49 -0.26
C LEU A 71 -22.39 10.61 0.07
N MET A 72 -22.41 9.36 -0.39
CA MET A 72 -21.32 8.41 -0.21
C MET A 72 -20.58 8.16 -1.53
N VAL A 73 -19.30 8.51 -1.58
CA VAL A 73 -18.44 8.29 -2.76
C VAL A 73 -17.32 7.31 -2.41
N TYR A 74 -17.24 6.21 -3.14
CA TYR A 74 -16.19 5.20 -2.97
C TYR A 74 -15.10 5.42 -4.02
N ILE A 75 -13.86 5.58 -3.57
CA ILE A 75 -12.68 5.75 -4.43
C ILE A 75 -11.82 4.49 -4.31
N ARG A 76 -11.44 3.91 -5.45
CA ARG A 76 -10.54 2.76 -5.54
C ARG A 76 -9.37 3.10 -6.45
N ARG A 77 -8.15 2.83 -5.99
CA ARG A 77 -6.92 3.07 -6.76
C ARG A 77 -6.04 1.83 -6.72
N SER A 78 -5.63 1.31 -7.86
CA SER A 78 -4.57 0.31 -7.94
C SER A 78 -3.25 0.92 -7.48
N VAL A 79 -2.55 0.23 -6.59
CA VAL A 79 -1.20 0.61 -6.17
C VAL A 79 -0.23 -0.03 -7.17
N PRO A 80 0.52 0.75 -7.97
CA PRO A 80 1.51 0.19 -8.87
C PRO A 80 2.60 -0.53 -8.06
N GLU A 81 3.08 -1.66 -8.58
CA GLU A 81 4.27 -2.34 -8.04
C GLU A 81 5.42 -1.33 -7.99
N LYS A 82 5.98 -1.10 -6.81
CA LYS A 82 7.28 -0.45 -6.72
C LYS A 82 8.28 -1.43 -7.32
N VAL A 83 8.81 -1.10 -8.49
CA VAL A 83 10.07 -1.68 -8.96
C VAL A 83 11.14 -1.09 -8.03
N GLU A 84 11.44 -1.80 -6.95
CA GLU A 84 12.61 -1.48 -6.13
C GLU A 84 13.84 -1.89 -6.94
N ASP A 85 14.39 -0.93 -7.68
CA ASP A 85 15.81 -0.90 -8.01
C ASP A 85 16.55 -0.57 -6.71
N ASP A 86 16.77 -1.57 -5.86
CA ASP A 86 17.79 -1.44 -4.82
C ASP A 86 18.52 -2.77 -4.59
N ILE A 87 19.79 -2.71 -4.95
CA ILE A 87 20.85 -3.67 -4.66
C ILE A 87 21.16 -3.50 -3.17
N ASN A 88 21.00 -4.58 -2.39
CA ASN A 88 21.27 -4.73 -0.95
C ASN A 88 20.07 -4.59 0.01
N SER A 89 19.28 -5.66 0.10
CA SER A 89 18.88 -6.22 1.40
C SER A 89 18.43 -7.67 1.23
N GLN A 90 19.20 -8.62 1.78
CA GLN A 90 19.03 -10.06 1.53
C GLN A 90 17.96 -10.72 2.43
N ASP A 91 17.07 -9.96 3.08
CA ASP A 91 16.17 -10.49 4.12
C ASP A 91 14.66 -10.38 3.83
N ARG A 92 14.23 -10.18 2.57
CA ARG A 92 12.78 -10.10 2.24
C ARG A 92 12.31 -10.88 1.01
N LYS A 93 12.88 -12.06 0.74
CA LYS A 93 12.30 -12.98 -0.26
C LYS A 93 11.18 -13.83 0.35
N THR A 94 10.03 -13.21 0.65
CA THR A 94 8.75 -13.93 0.87
C THR A 94 7.51 -13.01 0.88
N LYS A 95 7.58 -11.78 0.33
CA LYS A 95 6.36 -11.00 0.06
C LYS A 95 6.03 -11.10 -1.43
N SER A 96 4.96 -11.83 -1.69
CA SER A 96 4.41 -12.14 -3.00
C SER A 96 3.96 -10.90 -3.77
N ASN A 97 4.25 -10.87 -5.08
CA ASN A 97 3.80 -9.87 -6.06
C ASN A 97 2.27 -9.89 -6.26
N LEU A 98 1.49 -9.54 -5.23
CA LEU A 98 0.03 -9.43 -5.35
C LEU A 98 -0.39 -8.00 -5.72
N PRO A 99 -1.35 -7.84 -6.65
CA PRO A 99 -1.93 -6.53 -6.94
C PRO A 99 -2.70 -6.02 -5.71
N LEU A 100 -2.33 -4.82 -5.26
CA LEU A 100 -2.92 -4.18 -4.10
C LEU A 100 -3.83 -3.04 -4.56
N VAL A 101 -5.03 -2.94 -3.99
CA VAL A 101 -5.97 -1.83 -4.22
C VAL A 101 -6.13 -1.03 -2.95
N ARG A 102 -5.91 0.28 -3.08
CA ARG A 102 -6.21 1.24 -2.03
C ARG A 102 -7.65 1.69 -2.14
N LYS A 103 -8.42 1.52 -1.05
CA LYS A 103 -9.82 1.93 -0.96
C LYS A 103 -9.95 3.19 -0.09
N SER A 104 -10.84 4.09 -0.48
CA SER A 104 -11.22 5.26 0.30
C SER A 104 -12.71 5.53 0.17
N LYS A 105 -13.29 6.17 1.19
CA LYS A 105 -14.69 6.54 1.25
C LYS A 105 -14.78 8.02 1.63
N LEU A 106 -15.39 8.82 0.75
CA LEU A 106 -15.73 10.21 1.00
C LEU A 106 -17.21 10.29 1.38
N LEU A 107 -17.48 10.94 2.51
CA LEU A 107 -18.83 11.22 2.98
C LEU A 107 -19.04 12.73 2.98
N ILE A 108 -20.05 13.21 2.25
CA ILE A 108 -20.50 14.60 2.31
C ILE A 108 -21.89 14.58 2.95
N VAL A 109 -22.03 15.32 4.05
CA VAL A 109 -23.21 15.25 4.91
C VAL A 109 -23.83 16.63 5.02
N ASP A 110 -25.10 16.73 4.65
CA ASP A 110 -25.96 17.89 4.89
C ASP A 110 -26.88 17.56 6.07
N LEU A 111 -26.69 18.25 7.19
CA LEU A 111 -27.47 18.03 8.39
C LEU A 111 -28.65 19.02 8.43
N ALA A 112 -29.82 18.51 8.80
CA ALA A 112 -31.01 19.30 9.08
C ALA A 112 -30.76 20.33 10.20
N GLY A 113 -31.63 21.34 10.27
CA GLY A 113 -31.53 22.42 11.26
C GLY A 113 -31.62 21.92 12.70
N SER A 114 -30.85 22.54 13.60
CA SER A 114 -30.79 22.19 15.03
C SER A 114 -31.69 23.07 15.91
N GLU A 115 -32.62 23.82 15.31
CA GLU A 115 -33.49 24.74 16.03
C GLU A 115 -34.50 24.06 16.95
N ARG A 116 -34.80 24.71 18.07
CA ARG A 116 -35.73 24.20 19.08
C ARG A 116 -37.19 24.29 18.63
N LEU A 117 -37.96 23.27 19.00
CA LEU A 117 -39.36 23.08 18.62
C LEU A 117 -40.28 24.24 19.06
N ASP A 118 -39.98 24.90 20.18
CA ASP A 118 -40.71 26.04 20.76
C ASP A 118 -40.70 27.28 19.87
N LYS A 119 -39.71 27.41 18.97
CA LYS A 119 -39.61 28.51 18.00
C LYS A 119 -40.10 28.13 16.60
N SER A 120 -40.41 26.84 16.37
CA SER A 120 -40.73 26.30 15.04
C SER A 120 -42.21 26.46 14.65
N GLY A 121 -43.11 26.63 15.61
CA GLY A 121 -44.56 26.75 15.36
C GLY A 121 -45.23 25.49 14.78
N SER A 122 -44.61 24.31 14.90
CA SER A 122 -45.07 23.06 14.28
C SER A 122 -46.18 22.37 15.10
N GLU A 123 -47.32 22.05 14.46
CA GLU A 123 -48.45 21.32 15.08
C GLU A 123 -48.72 19.96 14.39
N GLY A 124 -49.26 18.98 15.13
CA GLY A 124 -49.69 17.69 14.57
C GLY A 124 -48.55 16.77 14.12
N LEU A 125 -48.68 16.11 12.96
CA LEU A 125 -47.68 15.17 12.41
C LEU A 125 -46.31 15.82 12.14
N LEU A 126 -46.28 17.13 11.85
CA LEU A 126 -45.06 17.92 11.66
C LEU A 126 -44.24 18.05 12.95
N LEU A 127 -44.90 18.03 14.10
CA LEU A 127 -44.25 18.04 15.41
C LEU A 127 -43.55 16.70 15.70
N GLU A 128 -44.17 15.57 15.31
CA GLU A 128 -43.55 14.24 15.46
C GLU A 128 -42.32 14.09 14.57
N GLU A 129 -42.35 14.58 13.33
CA GLU A 129 -41.20 14.61 12.44
C GLU A 129 -40.06 15.49 13.00
N ALA A 130 -40.39 16.72 13.41
CA ALA A 130 -39.41 17.65 14.01
C ALA A 130 -38.79 17.11 15.31
N LYS A 131 -39.52 16.28 16.08
CA LYS A 131 -38.96 15.55 17.23
C LYS A 131 -37.89 14.55 16.82
N PHE A 132 -38.11 13.78 15.75
CA PHE A 132 -37.12 12.78 15.28
C PHE A 132 -35.87 13.44 14.71
N ILE A 133 -36.01 14.56 13.98
CA ILE A 133 -34.86 15.35 13.50
C ILE A 133 -34.02 15.83 14.69
N ASN A 134 -34.66 16.47 15.67
CA ASN A 134 -33.96 16.95 16.86
C ASN A 134 -33.39 15.81 17.71
N LEU A 135 -34.04 14.64 17.75
CA LEU A 135 -33.52 13.45 18.42
C LEU A 135 -32.21 12.99 17.79
N SER A 136 -32.15 12.91 16.46
CA SER A 136 -30.94 12.49 15.73
C SER A 136 -29.74 13.41 15.99
N LEU A 137 -29.96 14.74 15.99
CA LEU A 137 -28.94 15.75 16.28
C LEU A 137 -28.56 15.77 17.76
N THR A 138 -29.52 15.53 18.66
CA THR A 138 -29.24 15.38 20.10
C THR A 138 -28.38 14.15 20.36
N SER A 139 -28.70 13.01 19.73
CA SER A 139 -27.89 11.78 19.80
C SER A 139 -26.50 12.00 19.24
N LEU A 140 -26.37 12.76 18.14
CA LEU A 140 -25.06 13.18 17.62
C LEU A 140 -24.31 14.05 18.64
N GLY A 141 -24.98 15.02 19.26
CA GLY A 141 -24.45 15.82 20.36
C GLY A 141 -23.92 14.97 21.52
N LYS A 142 -24.66 13.93 21.93
CA LYS A 142 -24.24 12.97 22.96
C LYS A 142 -23.00 12.17 22.53
N CYS A 143 -22.97 11.68 21.29
CA CYS A 143 -21.82 10.95 20.76
C CYS A 143 -20.57 11.84 20.73
N ILE A 144 -20.70 13.06 20.23
CA ILE A 144 -19.61 14.05 20.19
C ILE A 144 -19.12 14.36 21.61
N ASN A 145 -20.02 14.53 22.59
CA ASN A 145 -19.62 14.76 23.97
C ASN A 145 -18.88 13.56 24.56
N ALA A 146 -19.43 12.35 24.40
CA ALA A 146 -18.82 11.12 24.89
C ALA A 146 -17.43 10.87 24.26
N LEU A 147 -17.29 11.14 22.96
CA LEU A 147 -16.01 11.06 22.25
C LEU A 147 -15.02 12.12 22.73
N ALA A 148 -15.47 13.36 22.91
CA ALA A 148 -14.63 14.45 23.40
C ALA A 148 -14.16 14.25 24.86
N GLU A 149 -14.90 13.47 25.65
CA GLU A 149 -14.56 13.08 27.02
C GLU A 149 -13.82 11.73 27.10
N ASN A 150 -13.50 11.09 25.97
CA ASN A 150 -12.91 9.75 25.89
C ASN A 150 -13.68 8.71 26.70
N SER A 151 -15.02 8.79 26.69
CA SER A 151 -15.88 7.86 27.41
C SER A 151 -15.72 6.44 26.85
N PRO A 152 -15.67 5.40 27.70
CA PRO A 152 -15.54 4.01 27.25
C PRO A 152 -16.75 3.53 26.45
N HIS A 153 -17.91 4.16 26.63
CA HIS A 153 -19.12 3.86 25.88
C HIS A 153 -19.59 5.07 25.08
N ILE A 154 -19.57 4.94 23.75
CA ILE A 154 -20.12 5.94 22.83
C ILE A 154 -21.50 5.47 22.36
N PRO A 155 -22.58 6.24 22.62
CA PRO A 155 -23.95 5.83 22.32
C PRO A 155 -24.31 6.00 20.83
N THR A 156 -23.49 5.48 19.93
CA THR A 156 -23.68 5.62 18.47
C THR A 156 -24.94 4.94 17.98
N ARG A 157 -25.53 4.02 18.75
CA ARG A 157 -26.75 3.28 18.42
C ARG A 157 -28.05 4.04 18.69
N ASP A 158 -27.98 5.19 19.36
CA ASP A 158 -29.17 5.99 19.73
C ASP A 158 -29.89 6.61 18.51
N SER A 159 -29.22 6.72 17.36
CA SER A 159 -29.79 7.18 16.09
C SER A 159 -29.14 6.46 14.91
N LYS A 160 -29.88 6.26 13.83
CA LYS A 160 -29.35 5.76 12.55
C LYS A 160 -28.28 6.70 11.99
N LEU A 161 -28.43 8.02 12.19
CA LEU A 161 -27.42 9.01 11.77
C LEU A 161 -26.09 8.77 12.47
N THR A 162 -26.10 8.60 13.80
CA THR A 162 -24.89 8.38 14.58
C THR A 162 -24.24 7.02 14.30
N ARG A 163 -25.03 6.03 13.90
CA ARG A 163 -24.52 4.74 13.39
C ARG A 163 -23.84 4.90 12.04
N LEU A 164 -24.42 5.67 11.12
CA LEU A 164 -23.84 5.96 9.80
C LEU A 164 -22.53 6.74 9.89
N LEU A 165 -22.45 7.70 10.82
CA LEU A 165 -21.30 8.58 11.02
C LEU A 165 -20.31 8.06 12.07
N ARG A 166 -20.47 6.81 12.54
CA ARG A 166 -19.62 6.22 13.57
C ARG A 166 -18.15 6.23 13.17
N ASP A 167 -17.87 5.85 11.93
CA ASP A 167 -16.50 5.83 11.39
C ASP A 167 -15.94 7.23 11.11
N SER A 168 -16.83 8.24 11.08
CA SER A 168 -16.51 9.63 10.80
C SER A 168 -16.08 10.39 12.05
N PHE A 169 -16.71 10.18 13.21
CA PHE A 169 -16.28 10.90 14.43
C PHE A 169 -15.51 10.05 15.43
N GLY A 170 -15.56 8.72 15.36
CA GLY A 170 -14.83 7.85 16.30
C GLY A 170 -14.02 6.75 15.60
N GLY A 171 -13.66 6.97 14.33
CA GLY A 171 -13.11 5.95 13.45
C GLY A 171 -11.86 6.38 12.69
N SER A 172 -11.78 5.96 11.43
CA SER A 172 -10.58 6.13 10.59
C SER A 172 -10.67 7.26 9.56
N ALA A 173 -11.76 8.02 9.57
CA ALA A 173 -11.96 9.10 8.61
C ALA A 173 -11.20 10.38 9.00
N ARG A 174 -10.77 11.14 7.98
CA ARG A 174 -10.44 12.55 8.16
C ARG A 174 -11.74 13.35 8.12
N THR A 175 -12.06 14.00 9.22
CA THR A 175 -13.38 14.62 9.39
C THR A 175 -13.24 16.12 9.53
N SER A 176 -14.01 16.82 8.72
CA SER A 176 -14.14 18.28 8.78
C SER A 176 -15.60 18.60 9.00
N LEU A 177 -15.85 19.51 9.94
CA LEU A 177 -17.18 19.92 10.34
C LEU A 177 -17.31 21.42 10.10
N ILE A 178 -18.33 21.82 9.36
CA ILE A 178 -18.68 23.23 9.15
C ILE A 178 -19.84 23.54 10.10
N ILE A 179 -19.62 24.50 11.00
CA ILE A 179 -20.67 24.99 11.91
C ILE A 179 -21.20 26.33 11.40
N THR A 180 -22.52 26.42 11.25
CA THR A 180 -23.21 27.64 10.79
C THR A 180 -23.91 28.32 11.96
N ILE A 181 -23.68 29.62 12.14
CA ILE A 181 -24.27 30.41 13.23
C ILE A 181 -25.13 31.55 12.70
N GLY A 182 -26.17 31.92 13.46
CA GLY A 182 -27.01 33.06 13.14
C GLY A 182 -26.42 34.36 13.72
N PRO A 183 -26.11 35.40 12.92
CA PRO A 183 -25.44 36.62 13.42
C PRO A 183 -26.35 37.54 14.25
N SER A 184 -27.66 37.24 14.35
CA SER A 184 -28.63 38.05 15.10
C SER A 184 -28.58 37.76 16.60
N SER A 185 -28.76 38.80 17.42
CA SER A 185 -28.93 38.67 18.88
C SER A 185 -30.09 37.75 19.27
N ARG A 186 -31.12 37.63 18.43
CA ARG A 186 -32.25 36.70 18.63
C ARG A 186 -31.82 35.23 18.65
N HIS A 187 -30.69 34.92 18.02
CA HIS A 187 -30.12 33.57 17.92
C HIS A 187 -28.98 33.33 18.92
N HIS A 188 -28.78 34.21 19.92
CA HIS A 188 -27.65 34.11 20.85
C HIS A 188 -27.56 32.74 21.54
N ALA A 189 -28.68 32.19 22.00
CA ALA A 189 -28.72 30.89 22.68
C ALA A 189 -28.32 29.73 21.74
N GLU A 190 -28.85 29.72 20.51
CA GLU A 190 -28.54 28.69 19.51
C GLU A 190 -27.09 28.82 19.03
N THR A 191 -26.64 30.04 18.76
CA THR A 191 -25.26 30.36 18.36
C THR A 191 -24.26 29.87 19.40
N THR A 192 -24.54 30.15 20.68
CA THR A 192 -23.71 29.65 21.79
C THR A 192 -23.69 28.12 21.81
N SER A 193 -24.85 27.48 21.66
CA SER A 193 -24.97 26.02 21.66
C SER A 193 -24.19 25.38 20.50
N THR A 194 -24.28 25.94 19.29
CA THR A 194 -23.57 25.49 18.08
C THR A 194 -22.06 25.66 18.21
N ILE A 195 -21.58 26.80 18.75
CA ILE A 195 -20.15 27.02 18.98
C ILE A 195 -19.61 26.02 20.01
N MET A 196 -20.35 25.80 21.10
CA MET A 196 -19.95 24.82 22.12
C MET A 196 -19.94 23.39 21.58
N PHE A 197 -20.87 23.05 20.67
CA PHE A 197 -20.84 21.78 19.95
C PHE A 197 -19.58 21.65 19.09
N GLY A 198 -19.25 22.67 18.29
CA GLY A 198 -18.03 22.71 17.48
C GLY A 198 -16.77 22.58 18.32
N GLN A 199 -16.68 23.31 19.44
CA GLN A 199 -15.56 23.23 20.38
C GLN A 199 -15.38 21.83 20.97
N ARG A 200 -16.47 21.10 21.26
CA ARG A 200 -16.39 19.69 21.68
C ARG A 200 -15.93 18.79 20.54
N ALA A 201 -16.50 18.96 19.35
CA ALA A 201 -16.12 18.17 18.17
C ALA A 201 -14.62 18.30 17.83
N MET A 202 -14.04 19.49 18.01
CA MET A 202 -12.60 19.73 17.80
C MET A 202 -11.67 18.91 18.72
N LYS A 203 -12.17 18.42 19.86
CA LYS A 203 -11.38 17.58 20.78
C LYS A 203 -11.25 16.15 20.30
N ILE A 204 -12.06 15.73 19.34
CA ILE A 204 -12.12 14.35 18.91
C ILE A 204 -10.98 14.05 17.93
N VAL A 205 -10.17 13.04 18.24
CA VAL A 205 -9.03 12.63 17.43
C VAL A 205 -9.36 11.31 16.74
N ASN A 206 -9.40 11.31 15.41
CA ASN A 206 -9.52 10.11 14.60
C ASN A 206 -8.14 9.57 14.21
N VAL A 207 -7.99 8.25 14.23
CA VAL A 207 -6.76 7.57 13.78
C VAL A 207 -6.96 7.13 12.33
N VAL A 208 -6.43 7.91 11.39
CA VAL A 208 -6.51 7.61 9.96
C VAL A 208 -5.70 6.34 9.66
N LYS A 209 -6.34 5.37 9.02
CA LYS A 209 -5.68 4.12 8.59
C LYS A 209 -5.74 4.03 7.07
N LEU A 210 -4.58 3.82 6.44
CA LEU A 210 -4.52 3.52 5.01
C LEU A 210 -5.14 2.14 4.79
N LYS A 211 -6.16 2.07 3.93
CA LYS A 211 -6.85 0.82 3.59
C LYS A 211 -6.29 0.28 2.29
N GLU A 212 -5.46 -0.75 2.42
CA GLU A 212 -4.93 -1.52 1.31
C GLU A 212 -5.47 -2.94 1.42
N GLU A 213 -6.16 -3.37 0.38
CA GLU A 213 -6.72 -4.70 0.29
C GLU A 213 -6.15 -5.40 -0.94
N PHE A 214 -6.04 -6.73 -0.86
CA PHE A 214 -5.68 -7.52 -2.02
C PHE A 214 -6.79 -7.43 -3.07
N ASP A 215 -6.40 -7.14 -4.29
CA ASP A 215 -7.32 -7.13 -5.41
C ASP A 215 -7.55 -8.55 -5.91
N TYR A 216 -8.34 -9.32 -5.14
CA TYR A 216 -8.69 -10.68 -5.49
C TYR A 216 -9.41 -10.76 -6.83
N GLU A 217 -10.17 -9.72 -7.23
CA GLU A 217 -10.89 -9.70 -8.51
C GLU A 217 -9.92 -9.58 -9.69
N SER A 218 -8.98 -8.63 -9.65
CA SER A 218 -7.93 -8.54 -10.69
C SER A 218 -6.99 -9.74 -10.67
N LEU A 219 -6.70 -10.30 -9.50
CA LEU A 219 -5.89 -11.52 -9.38
C LEU A 219 -6.60 -12.73 -9.98
N CYS A 220 -7.88 -12.95 -9.65
CA CYS A 220 -8.71 -14.00 -10.25
C CYS A 220 -8.74 -13.84 -11.76
N ARG A 221 -8.97 -12.62 -12.28
CA ARG A 221 -8.97 -12.38 -13.72
C ARG A 221 -7.62 -12.66 -14.39
N LYS A 222 -6.50 -12.31 -13.74
CA LYS A 222 -5.14 -12.67 -14.21
C LYS A 222 -4.94 -14.18 -14.20
N LEU A 223 -5.36 -14.86 -13.15
CA LEU A 223 -5.27 -16.32 -13.02
C LEU A 223 -6.15 -17.03 -14.04
N GLU A 224 -7.38 -16.56 -14.26
CA GLU A 224 -8.29 -17.03 -15.31
C GLU A 224 -7.63 -16.89 -16.68
N THR A 225 -7.02 -15.74 -16.97
CA THR A 225 -6.29 -15.54 -18.23
C THR A 225 -5.10 -16.50 -18.38
N GLN A 226 -4.39 -16.78 -17.29
CA GLN A 226 -3.29 -17.77 -17.29
C GLN A 226 -3.80 -19.20 -17.46
N VAL A 227 -4.92 -19.54 -16.82
CA VAL A 227 -5.60 -20.83 -16.99
C VAL A 227 -6.03 -21.00 -18.44
N ASP A 228 -6.70 -20.01 -19.03
CA ASP A 228 -7.11 -20.03 -20.44
C ASP A 228 -5.90 -20.22 -21.37
N HIS A 229 -4.79 -19.54 -21.08
CA HIS A 229 -3.55 -19.68 -21.84
C HIS A 229 -2.96 -21.10 -21.75
N PHE A 230 -2.86 -21.66 -20.53
CA PHE A 230 -2.36 -23.01 -20.33
C PHE A 230 -3.28 -24.07 -20.91
N THR A 231 -4.60 -23.89 -20.81
CA THR A 231 -5.59 -24.78 -21.43
C THR A 231 -5.43 -24.77 -22.95
N ALA A 232 -5.26 -23.61 -23.57
CA ALA A 232 -5.00 -23.51 -25.00
C ALA A 232 -3.70 -24.20 -25.43
N GLU A 233 -2.62 -24.08 -24.63
CA GLU A 233 -1.35 -24.76 -24.92
C GLU A 233 -1.44 -26.28 -24.72
N ILE A 234 -2.18 -26.75 -23.70
CA ILE A 234 -2.45 -28.18 -23.48
C ILE A 234 -3.24 -28.75 -24.66
N ASP A 235 -4.29 -28.07 -25.12
CA ASP A 235 -5.07 -28.46 -26.30
C ASP A 235 -4.20 -28.52 -27.56
N ARG A 236 -3.29 -27.55 -27.73
CA ARG A 236 -2.32 -27.54 -28.84
C ARG A 236 -1.42 -28.77 -28.79
N GLN A 237 -0.89 -29.12 -27.62
CA GLN A 237 -0.06 -30.32 -27.45
C GLN A 237 -0.83 -31.62 -27.59
N GLN A 238 -2.08 -31.68 -27.12
CA GLN A 238 -2.94 -32.86 -27.30
C GLN A 238 -3.23 -33.11 -28.78
N LYS A 239 -3.57 -32.07 -29.56
CA LYS A 239 -3.74 -32.19 -31.02
C LYS A 239 -2.47 -32.67 -31.72
N LEU A 240 -1.30 -32.19 -31.30
CA LEU A 240 -0.02 -32.69 -31.82
C LEU A 240 0.15 -34.19 -31.53
N ARG A 241 -0.07 -34.61 -30.28
CA ARG A 241 0.03 -36.02 -29.87
C ARG A 241 -0.98 -36.92 -30.58
N GLU A 242 -2.20 -36.44 -30.81
CA GLU A 242 -3.22 -37.17 -31.58
C GLU A 242 -2.82 -37.33 -33.05
N SER A 243 -2.23 -36.30 -33.66
CA SER A 243 -1.68 -36.39 -35.02
C SER A 243 -0.55 -37.41 -35.10
N GLU A 244 0.41 -37.37 -34.17
CA GLU A 244 1.51 -38.34 -34.10
C GLU A 244 1.01 -39.76 -33.86
N LYS A 245 0.02 -39.94 -32.98
CA LYS A 245 -0.62 -41.24 -32.72
C LYS A 245 -1.32 -41.77 -33.97
N TYR A 246 -2.06 -40.92 -34.69
CA TYR A 246 -2.72 -41.30 -35.93
C TYR A 246 -1.72 -41.78 -37.00
N ASP A 247 -0.61 -41.06 -37.16
CA ASP A 247 0.46 -41.44 -38.08
C ASP A 247 1.13 -42.76 -37.69
N LEU A 248 1.35 -42.98 -36.38
CA LEU A 248 1.94 -44.20 -35.86
C LEU A 248 0.99 -45.40 -36.05
N GLU A 249 -0.31 -45.23 -35.77
CA GLU A 249 -1.32 -46.26 -36.01
C GLU A 249 -1.46 -46.60 -37.50
N LYS A 250 -1.36 -45.60 -38.38
CA LYS A 250 -1.36 -45.82 -39.83
C LYS A 250 -0.17 -46.67 -40.26
N ARG A 251 1.05 -46.31 -39.81
CA ARG A 251 2.26 -47.11 -40.09
C ARG A 251 2.17 -48.53 -39.55
N LEU A 252 1.56 -48.71 -38.37
CA LEU A 252 1.34 -50.03 -37.78
C LEU A 252 0.38 -50.88 -38.62
N ARG A 253 -0.72 -50.29 -39.11
CA ARG A 253 -1.67 -50.95 -40.02
C ARG A 253 -1.01 -51.36 -41.33
N ASP A 254 -0.29 -50.45 -41.98
CA ASP A 254 0.41 -50.72 -43.24
C ASP A 254 1.44 -51.85 -43.08
N CYS A 255 2.17 -51.87 -41.96
CA CYS A 255 3.11 -52.95 -41.62
C CYS A 255 2.38 -54.29 -41.39
N HIS A 256 1.25 -54.28 -40.68
CA HIS A 256 0.46 -55.47 -40.41
C HIS A 256 -0.11 -56.09 -41.70
N ASP A 257 -0.60 -55.26 -42.62
CA ASP A 257 -1.13 -55.70 -43.91
C ASP A 257 -0.03 -56.31 -44.78
N SER A 258 1.14 -55.66 -44.86
CA SER A 258 2.31 -56.19 -45.56
C SER A 258 2.77 -57.54 -44.98
N PHE A 259 2.73 -57.70 -43.65
CA PHE A 259 3.09 -58.96 -42.99
C PHE A 259 2.07 -60.06 -43.30
N ASN A 260 0.77 -59.74 -43.27
CA ASN A 260 -0.29 -60.69 -43.61
C ASN A 260 -0.22 -61.16 -45.06
N GLU A 261 0.11 -60.27 -45.99
CA GLU A 261 0.29 -60.61 -47.40
C GLU A 261 1.51 -61.51 -47.60
N THR A 262 2.63 -61.20 -46.95
CA THR A 262 3.84 -62.05 -46.98
C THR A 262 3.56 -63.45 -46.40
N ARG A 263 2.81 -63.52 -45.29
CA ARG A 263 2.40 -64.78 -44.67
C ARG A 263 1.51 -65.60 -45.60
N LYS A 264 0.53 -64.98 -46.27
CA LYS A 264 -0.30 -65.66 -47.29
C LYS A 264 0.57 -66.25 -48.40
N ASN A 265 1.48 -65.45 -48.96
CA ASN A 265 2.37 -65.89 -50.02
C ASN A 265 3.26 -67.07 -49.58
N LEU A 266 3.76 -67.06 -48.34
CA LEU A 266 4.53 -68.17 -47.77
C LEU A 266 3.70 -69.45 -47.62
N VAL A 267 2.47 -69.35 -47.13
CA VAL A 267 1.56 -70.51 -47.00
C VAL A 267 1.28 -71.12 -48.36
N THR A 268 0.89 -70.31 -49.36
CA THR A 268 0.64 -70.79 -50.73
C THR A 268 1.89 -71.44 -51.34
N ARG A 269 3.08 -70.89 -51.05
CA ARG A 269 4.34 -71.48 -51.50
C ARG A 269 4.65 -72.81 -50.82
N SER A 270 4.36 -72.94 -49.53
CA SER A 270 4.51 -74.19 -48.79
C SER A 270 3.61 -75.29 -49.34
N GLU A 271 2.32 -74.99 -49.57
CA GLU A 271 1.36 -75.92 -50.17
C GLU A 271 1.81 -76.38 -51.56
N PHE A 272 2.34 -75.48 -52.38
CA PHE A 272 2.90 -75.82 -53.69
C PHE A 272 4.13 -76.74 -53.59
N LEU A 273 5.01 -76.51 -52.61
CA LEU A 273 6.18 -77.34 -52.38
C LEU A 273 5.80 -78.73 -51.87
N GLU A 274 4.80 -78.84 -50.99
CA GLU A 274 4.28 -80.14 -50.54
C GLU A 274 3.70 -80.95 -51.69
N GLN A 275 2.92 -80.33 -52.59
CA GLN A 275 2.41 -81.00 -53.80
C GLN A 275 3.53 -81.50 -54.71
N LYS A 276 4.61 -80.71 -54.86
CA LYS A 276 5.78 -81.14 -55.63
C LYS A 276 6.54 -82.28 -54.97
N ASN A 277 6.70 -82.24 -53.65
CA ASN A 277 7.37 -83.31 -52.91
C ASN A 277 6.60 -84.62 -53.02
N THR A 278 5.27 -84.61 -52.83
CA THR A 278 4.44 -85.80 -53.04
C THR A 278 4.54 -86.33 -54.47
N ARG A 279 4.63 -85.42 -55.46
CA ARG A 279 4.85 -85.84 -56.85
C ARG A 279 6.21 -86.50 -57.06
N LEU A 280 7.27 -85.92 -56.50
CA LEU A 280 8.62 -86.48 -56.59
C LEU A 280 8.75 -87.81 -55.86
N GLU A 281 8.07 -87.99 -54.72
CA GLU A 281 8.00 -89.27 -54.01
C GLU A 281 7.40 -90.36 -54.90
N LEU A 282 6.28 -90.07 -55.58
CA LEU A 282 5.68 -90.99 -56.56
C LEU A 282 6.63 -91.32 -57.71
N ASP A 283 7.29 -90.32 -58.29
CA ASP A 283 8.22 -90.52 -59.41
C ASP A 283 9.46 -91.36 -58.96
N ILE A 284 9.91 -91.21 -57.69
CA ILE A 284 10.99 -92.02 -57.11
C ILE A 284 10.53 -93.48 -56.90
N GLU A 285 9.32 -93.70 -56.39
CA GLU A 285 8.75 -95.05 -56.23
C GLU A 285 8.66 -95.77 -57.59
N GLU A 286 8.24 -95.06 -58.64
CA GLU A 286 8.16 -95.58 -60.00
C GLU A 286 9.56 -95.94 -60.56
N ALA A 287 10.55 -95.08 -60.35
CA ALA A 287 11.94 -95.34 -60.75
C ALA A 287 12.55 -96.53 -60.00
N LEU A 288 12.25 -96.69 -58.70
CA LEU A 288 12.71 -97.85 -57.91
C LEU A 288 12.06 -99.15 -58.38
N ALA A 289 10.79 -99.13 -58.77
CA ALA A 289 10.10 -100.28 -59.35
C ALA A 289 10.75 -100.70 -60.69
N GLU A 290 11.07 -99.75 -61.57
CA GLU A 290 11.75 -100.03 -62.83
C GLU A 290 13.19 -100.52 -62.63
N LEU A 291 13.91 -99.97 -61.64
CA LEU A 291 15.25 -100.43 -61.29
C LEU A 291 15.24 -101.88 -60.79
N ASN A 292 14.26 -102.26 -59.96
CA ASN A 292 14.10 -103.66 -59.53
C ASN A 292 13.79 -104.58 -60.72
N ARG A 293 12.94 -104.14 -61.65
CA ARG A 293 12.64 -104.88 -62.89
C ARG A 293 13.90 -105.12 -63.73
N GLN A 294 14.77 -104.10 -63.85
CA GLN A 294 16.06 -104.23 -64.53
C GLN A 294 17.05 -105.12 -63.77
N LYS A 295 17.05 -105.08 -62.44
CA LYS A 295 17.87 -105.96 -61.61
C LYS A 295 17.48 -107.43 -61.81
N ASP A 296 16.19 -107.74 -61.87
CA ASP A 296 15.70 -109.09 -62.18
C ASP A 296 16.11 -109.53 -63.59
N GLN A 297 16.08 -108.62 -64.57
CA GLN A 297 16.60 -108.88 -65.92
C GLN A 297 18.12 -109.12 -65.94
N ASN A 298 18.88 -108.39 -65.14
CA ASN A 298 20.33 -108.55 -65.05
C ASN A 298 20.70 -109.88 -64.37
N SER A 299 19.96 -110.31 -63.34
CA SER A 299 20.14 -111.65 -62.75
C SER A 299 19.93 -112.77 -63.77
N LEU A 300 18.92 -112.64 -64.64
CA LEU A 300 18.68 -113.61 -65.71
C LEU A 300 19.80 -113.60 -66.78
N LEU A 301 20.43 -112.44 -67.01
CA LEU A 301 21.58 -112.32 -67.91
C LEU A 301 22.85 -112.89 -67.28
N GLU A 302 23.06 -112.75 -65.97
CA GLU A 302 24.17 -113.35 -65.23
C GLU A 302 24.13 -114.88 -65.29
N ASP A 303 22.95 -115.49 -65.15
CA ASP A 303 22.76 -116.95 -65.34
C ASP A 303 23.15 -117.38 -66.78
N LYS A 304 22.79 -116.57 -67.78
CA LYS A 304 23.19 -116.78 -69.19
C LYS A 304 24.68 -116.61 -69.44
N ILE A 305 25.34 -115.70 -68.71
CA ILE A 305 26.78 -115.48 -68.80
C ILE A 305 27.53 -116.67 -68.20
N ALA A 306 27.07 -117.23 -67.08
CA ALA A 306 27.65 -118.45 -66.50
C ALA A 306 27.61 -119.65 -67.46
N ASP A 307 26.52 -119.81 -68.23
CA ASP A 307 26.40 -120.85 -69.26
C ASP A 307 27.35 -120.62 -70.46
N LEU A 308 27.58 -119.36 -70.85
CA LEU A 308 28.51 -118.98 -71.91
C LEU A 308 29.98 -119.10 -71.47
N GLU A 309 30.29 -118.88 -70.19
CA GLU A 309 31.64 -119.01 -69.62
C GLU A 309 32.15 -120.46 -69.62
N MET A 310 31.27 -121.46 -69.44
CA MET A 310 31.64 -122.87 -69.62
C MET A 310 31.97 -123.22 -71.08
N SER A 311 31.30 -122.56 -72.04
CA SER A 311 31.51 -122.80 -73.47
C SER A 311 32.79 -122.13 -74.02
N LEU A 312 33.30 -121.11 -73.30
CA LEU A 312 34.45 -120.29 -73.73
C LEU A 312 35.83 -120.82 -73.33
N LYS A 313 35.94 -121.85 -72.48
CA LYS A 313 37.24 -122.50 -72.16
C LYS A 313 37.78 -123.38 -73.30
N GLN A 314 36.98 -123.64 -74.33
CA GLN A 314 37.29 -124.51 -75.48
C GLN A 314 37.93 -123.77 -76.66
N ASN A 315 37.89 -122.44 -76.73
CA ASN A 315 38.37 -121.69 -77.90
C ASN A 315 39.49 -120.70 -77.53
N LYS A 316 40.73 -121.21 -77.61
CA LYS A 316 41.94 -120.39 -77.58
C LYS A 316 42.08 -119.62 -78.89
N GLN A 317 42.71 -118.45 -78.81
CA GLN A 317 43.50 -117.82 -79.88
C GLN A 317 42.77 -116.91 -80.90
N ASN A 318 42.69 -115.59 -80.63
CA ASN A 318 43.29 -114.50 -81.46
C ASN A 318 42.79 -113.08 -81.10
N GLN A 319 43.75 -112.24 -80.69
CA GLN A 319 43.98 -110.79 -80.93
C GLN A 319 42.84 -109.72 -80.84
N LEU A 320 42.93 -108.88 -79.78
CA LEU A 320 43.08 -107.39 -79.69
C LEU A 320 42.55 -106.50 -80.87
N GLU A 321 41.80 -105.40 -80.70
CA GLU A 321 42.07 -104.15 -79.92
C GLU A 321 40.83 -103.20 -79.75
N ASN A 322 40.76 -102.51 -78.58
CA ASN A 322 40.32 -101.12 -78.22
C ASN A 322 38.97 -100.48 -78.72
N CYS A 323 38.29 -99.53 -78.05
CA CYS A 323 38.31 -98.84 -76.72
C CYS A 323 37.07 -97.91 -76.69
N THR A 324 36.33 -97.79 -75.57
CA THR A 324 35.58 -96.55 -75.20
C THR A 324 35.25 -96.52 -73.70
N TYR A 325 36.21 -96.09 -72.87
CA TYR A 325 36.01 -95.76 -71.44
C TYR A 325 36.03 -94.24 -71.24
N GLN A 326 35.11 -93.50 -71.86
CA GLN A 326 35.17 -92.03 -71.78
C GLN A 326 33.85 -91.27 -71.97
N LYS A 327 32.68 -91.89 -71.72
CA LYS A 327 31.40 -91.16 -71.79
C LYS A 327 30.55 -91.21 -70.51
N ALA A 328 30.67 -92.26 -69.71
CA ALA A 328 29.88 -92.41 -68.48
C ALA A 328 30.43 -91.62 -67.26
N LEU A 329 31.66 -91.12 -67.30
CA LEU A 329 32.25 -90.32 -66.21
C LEU A 329 31.93 -88.82 -66.34
N ALA A 330 31.53 -88.34 -67.52
CA ALA A 330 31.21 -86.93 -67.75
C ALA A 330 29.80 -86.55 -67.28
N ASP A 331 28.82 -87.44 -67.46
CA ASP A 331 27.42 -87.16 -67.12
C ASP A 331 27.16 -87.18 -65.61
N THR A 332 27.87 -88.03 -64.85
CA THR A 332 27.77 -88.08 -63.39
C THR A 332 28.42 -86.88 -62.73
N THR A 333 29.56 -86.41 -63.25
CA THR A 333 30.23 -85.19 -62.75
C THR A 333 29.40 -83.94 -63.04
N GLN A 334 28.72 -83.86 -64.21
CA GLN A 334 27.86 -82.74 -64.55
C GLN A 334 26.58 -82.65 -63.68
N MET A 335 26.06 -83.79 -63.21
CA MET A 335 24.91 -83.83 -62.30
C MET A 335 25.27 -83.31 -60.90
N TYR A 336 26.44 -83.69 -60.36
CA TYR A 336 26.90 -83.20 -59.07
C TYR A 336 27.30 -81.72 -59.12
N GLU A 337 27.87 -81.24 -60.24
CA GLU A 337 28.16 -79.81 -60.43
C GLU A 337 26.90 -78.93 -60.45
N ARG A 338 25.80 -79.38 -61.07
CA ARG A 338 24.51 -78.64 -61.03
C ARG A 338 23.88 -78.62 -59.64
N LYS A 339 23.96 -79.73 -58.90
CA LYS A 339 23.44 -79.82 -57.52
C LYS A 339 24.20 -78.90 -56.57
N ILE A 340 25.52 -78.80 -56.74
CA ILE A 340 26.38 -77.88 -55.98
C ILE A 340 26.04 -76.42 -56.31
N ALA A 341 25.83 -76.08 -57.59
CA ALA A 341 25.47 -74.73 -58.01
C ALA A 341 24.10 -74.27 -57.45
N GLU A 342 23.09 -75.15 -57.40
CA GLU A 342 21.76 -74.83 -56.83
C GLU A 342 21.84 -74.57 -55.31
N LEU A 343 22.61 -75.38 -54.59
CA LEU A 343 22.84 -75.22 -53.14
C LEU A 343 23.64 -73.95 -52.82
N MET A 344 24.60 -73.58 -53.66
CA MET A 344 25.33 -72.32 -53.50
C MET A 344 24.42 -71.09 -53.69
N LYS A 345 23.47 -71.14 -54.62
CA LYS A 345 22.50 -70.05 -54.85
C LYS A 345 21.50 -69.88 -53.69
N GLN A 346 21.07 -70.97 -53.06
CA GLN A 346 20.23 -70.92 -51.86
C GLN A 346 21.01 -70.35 -50.65
N LEU A 347 22.29 -70.68 -50.54
CA LEU A 347 23.18 -70.14 -49.50
C LEU A 347 23.43 -68.63 -49.68
N GLU A 348 23.49 -68.12 -50.92
CA GLU A 348 23.62 -66.68 -51.20
C GLU A 348 22.37 -65.88 -50.80
N VAL A 349 21.16 -66.41 -51.06
CA VAL A 349 19.91 -65.74 -50.65
C VAL A 349 19.78 -65.68 -49.13
N GLU A 350 20.22 -66.73 -48.43
CA GLU A 350 20.16 -66.74 -46.97
C GLU A 350 21.26 -65.91 -46.31
N ARG A 351 22.42 -65.76 -46.96
CA ARG A 351 23.43 -64.76 -46.58
C ARG A 351 22.91 -63.33 -46.72
N ALA A 352 22.17 -63.01 -47.79
CA ALA A 352 21.58 -61.67 -47.97
C ALA A 352 20.51 -61.33 -46.91
N LYS A 353 19.76 -62.33 -46.41
CA LYS A 353 18.84 -62.11 -45.27
C LYS A 353 19.56 -61.96 -43.94
N SER A 354 20.66 -62.68 -43.74
CA SER A 354 21.53 -62.54 -42.57
C SER A 354 22.16 -61.15 -42.50
N GLU A 355 22.61 -60.59 -43.64
CA GLU A 355 23.15 -59.23 -43.71
C GLU A 355 22.11 -58.17 -43.31
N SER A 356 20.85 -58.31 -43.75
CA SER A 356 19.77 -57.39 -43.35
C SER A 356 19.43 -57.46 -41.85
N ALA A 357 19.55 -58.64 -41.23
CA ALA A 357 19.40 -58.79 -39.78
C ALA A 357 20.60 -58.20 -39.01
N GLU A 358 21.81 -58.29 -39.57
CA GLU A 358 23.02 -57.66 -39.01
C GLU A 358 22.94 -56.13 -39.07
N GLU A 359 22.42 -55.54 -40.16
CA GLU A 359 22.19 -54.10 -40.26
C GLU A 359 21.17 -53.58 -39.24
N GLN A 360 20.11 -54.34 -38.94
CA GLN A 360 19.14 -53.99 -37.89
C GLN A 360 19.76 -54.06 -36.49
N LEU A 361 20.63 -55.04 -36.25
CA LEU A 361 21.36 -55.16 -34.98
C LEU A 361 22.37 -54.02 -34.80
N ASP A 362 23.01 -53.56 -35.88
CA ASP A 362 23.97 -52.46 -35.86
C ASP A 362 23.29 -51.09 -35.66
N ALA A 363 22.09 -50.90 -36.23
CA ALA A 363 21.25 -49.74 -35.96
C ALA A 363 20.78 -49.70 -34.48
N MET A 364 20.45 -50.86 -33.89
CA MET A 364 20.04 -50.95 -32.49
C MET A 364 21.23 -50.69 -31.54
N LYS A 365 22.45 -51.13 -31.91
CA LYS A 365 23.68 -50.79 -31.18
C LYS A 365 23.99 -49.29 -31.21
N LYS A 366 23.83 -48.62 -32.36
CA LYS A 366 24.01 -47.16 -32.47
C LYS A 366 23.05 -46.38 -31.55
N LEU A 367 21.77 -46.76 -31.52
CA LEU A 367 20.79 -46.16 -30.60
C LEU A 367 21.15 -46.41 -29.13
N SER A 368 21.64 -47.61 -28.79
CA SER A 368 22.12 -47.91 -27.44
C SER A 368 23.36 -47.10 -27.06
N ASP A 369 24.29 -46.87 -27.99
CA ASP A 369 25.50 -46.06 -27.76
C ASP A 369 25.17 -44.57 -27.62
N GLU A 370 24.17 -44.06 -28.34
CA GLU A 370 23.65 -42.70 -28.17
C GLU A 370 22.98 -42.52 -26.80
N HIS A 371 22.18 -43.50 -26.36
CA HIS A 371 21.59 -43.48 -25.03
C HIS A 371 22.66 -43.50 -23.92
N LYS A 372 23.74 -44.26 -24.12
CA LYS A 372 24.88 -44.33 -23.20
C LYS A 372 25.65 -43.00 -23.11
N LYS A 373 25.80 -42.29 -24.24
CA LYS A 373 26.39 -40.93 -24.27
C LYS A 373 25.52 -39.91 -23.53
N LEU A 374 24.20 -40.01 -23.65
CA LEU A 374 23.26 -39.12 -22.96
C LEU A 374 23.31 -39.31 -21.43
N ILE A 375 23.42 -40.57 -20.97
CA ILE A 375 23.58 -40.88 -19.54
C ILE A 375 24.90 -40.30 -19.01
N GLN A 376 26.02 -40.48 -19.74
CA GLN A 376 27.31 -39.87 -19.36
C GLN A 376 27.28 -38.34 -19.33
N HIS A 377 26.51 -37.71 -20.22
CA HIS A 377 26.32 -36.26 -20.21
C HIS A 377 25.60 -35.80 -18.94
N HIS A 378 24.51 -36.47 -18.55
CA HIS A 378 23.79 -36.15 -17.31
C HIS A 378 24.63 -36.42 -16.05
N GLU A 379 25.45 -37.48 -16.03
CA GLU A 379 26.40 -37.73 -14.94
C GLU A 379 27.46 -36.62 -14.82
N MET A 380 27.97 -36.12 -15.96
CA MET A 380 28.93 -35.02 -15.98
C MET A 380 28.33 -33.69 -15.52
N GLU A 381 27.07 -33.39 -15.88
CA GLU A 381 26.37 -32.21 -15.38
C GLU A 381 26.09 -32.29 -13.88
N ASN A 382 25.63 -33.43 -13.37
CA ASN A 382 25.46 -33.64 -11.93
C ASN A 382 26.77 -33.46 -11.15
N SER A 383 27.90 -33.89 -11.71
CA SER A 383 29.23 -33.66 -11.11
C SER A 383 29.61 -32.17 -11.07
N LYS A 384 29.22 -31.37 -12.08
CA LYS A 384 29.43 -29.91 -12.06
C LYS A 384 28.59 -29.22 -10.99
N TYR A 385 27.33 -29.62 -10.82
CA TYR A 385 26.46 -29.07 -9.78
C TYR A 385 26.96 -29.41 -8.37
N GLN A 386 27.43 -30.64 -8.16
CA GLN A 386 28.03 -31.04 -6.88
C GLN A 386 29.31 -30.26 -6.57
N ARG A 387 30.15 -29.99 -7.58
CA ARG A 387 31.39 -29.21 -7.41
C ARG A 387 31.09 -27.75 -7.07
N ALA A 388 30.15 -27.13 -7.78
CA ALA A 388 29.70 -25.77 -7.48
C ALA A 388 29.13 -25.67 -6.05
N LEU A 389 28.35 -26.65 -5.60
CA LEU A 389 27.81 -26.69 -4.24
C LEU A 389 28.93 -26.80 -3.18
N ALA A 390 29.96 -27.61 -3.44
CA ALA A 390 31.13 -27.73 -2.56
C ALA A 390 31.95 -26.42 -2.49
N ASP A 391 32.23 -25.79 -3.63
CA ASP A 391 32.97 -24.52 -3.69
C ASP A 391 32.22 -23.40 -2.95
N THR A 392 30.89 -23.36 -3.09
CA THR A 392 30.05 -22.37 -2.38
C THR A 392 30.05 -22.62 -0.87
N THR A 393 30.02 -23.89 -0.46
CA THR A 393 30.04 -24.29 0.96
C THR A 393 31.38 -23.92 1.60
N GLN A 394 32.50 -24.18 0.92
CA GLN A 394 33.84 -23.80 1.36
C GLN A 394 34.01 -22.28 1.48
N MET A 395 33.43 -21.50 0.56
CA MET A 395 33.44 -20.05 0.63
C MET A 395 32.75 -19.53 1.91
N TYR A 396 31.61 -20.12 2.28
CA TYR A 396 30.89 -19.73 3.50
C TYR A 396 31.63 -20.14 4.76
N GLU A 397 32.27 -21.31 4.79
CA GLU A 397 33.10 -21.74 5.92
C GLU A 397 34.28 -20.78 6.14
N MET A 398 34.99 -20.39 5.07
CA MET A 398 36.07 -19.40 5.17
C MET A 398 35.57 -18.05 5.69
N LYS A 399 34.39 -17.59 5.25
CA LYS A 399 33.77 -16.35 5.70
C LYS A 399 33.45 -16.38 7.20
N ILE A 400 32.94 -17.52 7.68
CA ILE A 400 32.64 -17.71 9.10
C ILE A 400 33.94 -17.66 9.93
N THR A 401 35.01 -18.34 9.48
CA THR A 401 36.29 -18.31 10.18
C THR A 401 36.91 -16.90 10.25
N GLU A 402 36.82 -16.12 9.17
CA GLU A 402 37.28 -14.72 9.12
C GLU A 402 36.52 -13.85 10.13
N LEU A 403 35.20 -13.98 10.21
CA LEU A 403 34.38 -13.22 11.15
C LEU A 403 34.64 -13.62 12.61
N THR A 404 34.87 -14.91 12.88
CA THR A 404 35.25 -15.37 14.22
C THR A 404 36.58 -14.77 14.67
N LYS A 405 37.57 -14.69 13.76
CA LYS A 405 38.87 -14.08 14.07
C LYS A 405 38.77 -12.58 14.34
N GLN A 406 37.96 -11.85 13.56
CA GLN A 406 37.75 -10.42 13.80
C GLN A 406 37.09 -10.15 15.16
N LEU A 407 36.22 -11.06 15.62
CA LEU A 407 35.59 -10.97 16.94
C LEU A 407 36.61 -11.19 18.07
N GLU A 408 37.55 -12.12 17.90
CA GLU A 408 38.63 -12.37 18.86
C GLU A 408 39.65 -11.21 18.92
N ASP A 409 39.97 -10.59 17.78
CA ASP A 409 40.85 -9.41 17.71
C ASP A 409 40.24 -8.18 18.41
N GLU A 410 38.91 -7.99 18.31
CA GLU A 410 38.22 -6.91 19.04
C GLU A 410 38.12 -7.21 20.53
N HIS A 411 37.96 -8.48 20.92
CA HIS A 411 37.94 -8.87 22.32
C HIS A 411 39.28 -8.61 23.01
N THR A 412 40.40 -8.95 22.35
CA THR A 412 41.75 -8.67 22.86
C THR A 412 42.07 -7.18 22.93
N ARG A 413 41.53 -6.35 22.01
CA ARG A 413 41.62 -4.88 22.11
C ARG A 413 40.86 -4.32 23.31
N PHE A 414 39.69 -4.87 23.60
CA PHE A 414 38.89 -4.48 24.74
C PHE A 414 39.61 -4.80 26.06
N GLU A 415 40.20 -5.99 26.18
CA GLU A 415 41.01 -6.37 27.35
C GLU A 415 42.23 -5.44 27.53
N GLY A 416 42.94 -5.10 26.46
CA GLY A 416 44.06 -4.17 26.53
C GLY A 416 43.67 -2.74 26.94
N ALA A 417 42.49 -2.27 26.54
CA ALA A 417 41.96 -0.97 26.98
C ALA A 417 41.57 -0.97 28.46
N GLN A 418 41.05 -2.11 28.96
CA GLN A 418 40.71 -2.30 30.36
C GLN A 418 41.97 -2.28 31.25
N GLU A 419 43.05 -2.94 30.85
CA GLU A 419 44.33 -2.91 31.57
C GLU A 419 44.96 -1.51 31.61
N GLN A 420 44.83 -0.72 30.53
CA GLN A 420 45.29 0.67 30.50
C GLN A 420 44.48 1.58 31.44
N LEU A 421 43.18 1.34 31.57
CA LEU A 421 42.31 2.04 32.50
C LEU A 421 42.70 1.74 33.95
N ASP A 422 42.99 0.48 34.27
CA ASP A 422 43.43 0.07 35.60
C ASP A 422 44.80 0.65 35.96
N LEU A 423 45.74 0.74 34.99
CA LEU A 423 47.03 1.41 35.19
C LEU A 423 46.87 2.93 35.39
N ALA A 424 45.98 3.58 34.65
CA ALA A 424 45.69 5.00 34.80
C ALA A 424 45.06 5.32 36.17
N ASN A 425 44.16 4.45 36.66
CA ASN A 425 43.58 4.55 38.00
C ASN A 425 44.63 4.39 39.11
N MET A 426 45.63 3.52 38.90
CA MET A 426 46.74 3.33 39.84
C MET A 426 47.67 4.56 39.90
N LEU A 427 47.98 5.17 38.74
CA LEU A 427 48.79 6.40 38.66
C LEU A 427 48.06 7.62 39.27
N LEU A 428 46.73 7.67 39.16
CA LEU A 428 45.89 8.68 39.83
C LEU A 428 45.91 8.53 41.35
N ALA A 429 46.01 7.31 41.87
CA ALA A 429 46.14 7.06 43.31
C ALA A 429 47.51 7.51 43.85
N ASP A 430 48.59 7.38 43.07
CA ASP A 430 49.92 7.87 43.45
C ASP A 430 50.06 9.40 43.37
N TYR A 431 49.35 10.06 42.44
CA TYR A 431 49.38 11.53 42.30
C TYR A 431 48.60 12.25 43.42
N GLN A 432 47.68 11.57 44.09
CA GLN A 432 46.90 12.11 45.21
C GLN A 432 47.69 12.31 46.52
N ASN A 433 48.98 11.92 46.56
CA ASN A 433 49.86 12.10 47.72
C ASN A 433 50.81 13.31 47.67
N SER A 434 50.73 14.17 46.64
CA SER A 434 51.50 15.43 46.63
C SER A 434 50.59 16.64 46.89
N THR A 435 50.79 17.24 48.04
CA THR A 435 50.12 18.45 48.53
C THR A 435 50.28 19.61 47.56
N GLN A 436 49.15 20.20 47.15
CA GLN A 436 48.71 21.56 47.50
C GLN A 436 47.89 22.17 46.36
N GLU A 437 46.55 22.07 46.46
CA GLU A 437 45.55 23.03 45.94
C GLU A 437 44.13 22.53 46.34
N GLN A 438 43.80 22.75 47.62
CA GLN A 438 42.50 22.41 48.22
C GLN A 438 41.56 23.62 48.11
N GLU A 439 40.89 23.78 46.97
CA GLU A 439 39.60 24.47 46.91
C GLU A 439 38.79 24.01 45.67
N GLU A 440 39.42 23.92 44.48
CA GLU A 440 38.76 23.34 43.28
C GLU A 440 38.49 21.83 43.41
N THR A 441 39.38 21.11 44.11
CA THR A 441 39.25 19.66 44.33
C THR A 441 38.01 19.30 45.17
N SER A 442 37.57 20.18 46.08
CA SER A 442 36.40 19.91 46.93
C SER A 442 35.08 20.03 46.17
N GLU A 443 35.00 20.97 45.23
CA GLU A 443 33.81 21.15 44.39
C GLU A 443 33.70 20.06 43.32
N LEU A 444 34.83 19.65 42.73
CA LEU A 444 34.91 18.51 41.82
C LEU A 444 34.58 17.18 42.53
N ARG A 445 34.97 17.00 43.80
CA ARG A 445 34.58 15.81 44.59
C ARG A 445 33.08 15.74 44.84
N LEU A 446 32.44 16.86 45.18
CA LEU A 446 30.98 16.89 45.36
C LEU A 446 30.24 16.57 44.06
N LYS A 447 30.68 17.13 42.92
CA LYS A 447 30.10 16.82 41.60
C LYS A 447 30.34 15.36 41.19
N LEU A 448 31.51 14.81 41.53
CA LEU A 448 31.83 13.41 41.25
C LEU A 448 30.98 12.46 42.10
N GLU A 449 30.75 12.78 43.38
CA GLU A 449 29.90 12.00 44.28
C GLU A 449 28.43 12.04 43.88
N GLU A 450 27.95 13.19 43.39
CA GLU A 450 26.63 13.34 42.79
C GLU A 450 26.48 12.53 41.49
N MET A 451 27.52 12.54 40.64
CA MET A 451 27.62 11.69 39.44
C MET A 451 27.61 10.20 39.75
N TYR A 452 28.33 9.76 40.80
CA TYR A 452 28.32 8.36 41.23
C TYR A 452 26.94 7.93 41.74
N ARG A 453 26.27 8.79 42.53
CA ARG A 453 24.90 8.52 43.01
C ARG A 453 23.91 8.38 41.86
N LEU A 454 24.05 9.23 40.84
CA LEU A 454 23.22 9.18 39.65
C LEU A 454 23.50 7.92 38.81
N HIS A 455 24.77 7.56 38.65
CA HIS A 455 25.17 6.35 37.95
C HIS A 455 24.65 5.09 38.64
N GLU A 456 24.76 5.01 39.97
CA GLU A 456 24.25 3.88 40.77
C GLU A 456 22.72 3.76 40.65
N SER A 457 21.99 4.87 40.68
CA SER A 457 20.54 4.89 40.41
C SER A 457 20.22 4.35 39.01
N THR A 458 20.99 4.75 38.00
CA THR A 458 20.80 4.34 36.60
C THR A 458 21.09 2.85 36.41
N VAL A 459 22.14 2.32 37.06
CA VAL A 459 22.47 0.90 37.02
C VAL A 459 21.38 0.06 37.69
N ASN A 460 20.83 0.53 38.80
CA ASN A 460 19.72 -0.14 39.49
C ASN A 460 18.44 -0.16 38.64
N GLU A 461 18.13 0.94 37.95
CA GLU A 461 17.01 1.00 37.00
C GLU A 461 17.22 0.06 35.81
N LEU A 462 18.43 0.00 35.23
CA LEU A 462 18.76 -0.92 34.15
C LEU A 462 18.66 -2.39 34.59
N GLN A 463 19.06 -2.71 35.82
CA GLN A 463 18.91 -4.05 36.38
C GLN A 463 17.42 -4.41 36.59
N SER A 464 16.61 -3.47 37.09
CA SER A 464 15.16 -3.65 37.22
C SER A 464 14.50 -3.89 35.86
N LEU A 465 14.84 -3.10 34.86
CA LEU A 465 14.29 -3.22 33.51
C LEU A 465 14.71 -4.54 32.84
N LYS A 466 15.95 -5.00 33.08
CA LYS A 466 16.43 -6.31 32.61
C LYS A 466 15.67 -7.47 33.26
N ALA A 467 15.27 -7.34 34.53
CA ALA A 467 14.44 -8.33 35.21
C ALA A 467 13.02 -8.38 34.62
N GLU A 468 12.38 -7.21 34.42
CA GLU A 468 11.07 -7.13 33.78
C GLU A 468 11.07 -7.73 32.36
N PHE A 469 12.13 -7.47 31.59
CA PHE A 469 12.26 -8.02 30.23
C PHE A 469 12.37 -9.55 30.24
N LYS A 470 13.04 -10.11 31.26
CA LYS A 470 13.15 -11.56 31.44
C LYS A 470 11.80 -12.18 31.79
N ASP A 471 11.01 -11.53 32.65
CA ASP A 471 9.67 -11.99 33.03
C ASP A 471 8.71 -11.95 31.83
N GLN A 472 8.79 -10.91 31.00
CA GLN A 472 7.99 -10.81 29.76
C GLN A 472 8.34 -11.89 28.74
N ILE A 473 9.61 -12.29 28.63
CA ILE A 473 10.02 -13.42 27.78
C ILE A 473 9.40 -14.73 28.28
N GLN A 474 9.42 -14.97 29.58
CA GLN A 474 8.79 -16.17 30.17
C GLN A 474 7.27 -16.18 29.98
N GLU A 475 6.61 -15.02 30.11
CA GLU A 475 5.17 -14.91 29.87
C GLU A 475 4.83 -15.16 28.39
N LYS A 476 5.65 -14.68 27.45
CA LYS A 476 5.51 -14.95 26.01
C LYS A 476 5.65 -16.45 25.70
N GLU A 477 6.59 -17.14 26.33
CA GLU A 477 6.77 -18.59 26.17
C GLU A 477 5.54 -19.35 26.70
N ALA A 478 5.06 -19.00 27.89
CA ALA A 478 3.85 -19.60 28.47
C ALA A 478 2.58 -19.36 27.64
N ILE A 479 2.45 -18.18 27.02
CA ILE A 479 1.35 -17.88 26.09
C ILE A 479 1.49 -18.69 24.79
N SER A 480 2.71 -18.88 24.28
CA SER A 480 2.96 -19.68 23.08
C SER A 480 2.61 -21.14 23.29
N GLU A 481 2.93 -21.72 24.45
CA GLU A 481 2.50 -23.08 24.79
C GLU A 481 0.98 -23.21 24.88
N LYS A 482 0.30 -22.24 25.51
CA LYS A 482 -1.17 -22.21 25.56
C LYS A 482 -1.79 -22.09 24.17
N LEU A 483 -1.18 -21.31 23.28
CA LEU A 483 -1.62 -21.16 21.89
C LEU A 483 -1.51 -22.49 21.13
N TYR A 484 -0.39 -23.21 21.32
CA TYR A 484 -0.17 -24.52 20.72
C TYR A 484 -1.22 -25.55 21.18
N ALA A 485 -1.52 -25.56 22.48
CA ALA A 485 -2.56 -26.41 23.06
C ALA A 485 -3.97 -26.07 22.52
N VAL A 486 -4.26 -24.80 22.25
CA VAL A 486 -5.53 -24.38 21.65
C VAL A 486 -5.61 -24.77 20.17
N GLN A 487 -4.51 -24.65 19.41
CA GLN A 487 -4.45 -25.12 18.02
C GLN A 487 -4.66 -26.63 17.91
N GLU A 488 -4.09 -27.41 18.83
CA GLU A 488 -4.28 -28.86 18.86
C GLU A 488 -5.73 -29.24 19.18
N LYS A 489 -6.35 -28.56 20.15
CA LYS A 489 -7.79 -28.73 20.45
C LYS A 489 -8.68 -28.33 19.28
N LEU A 490 -8.35 -27.25 18.57
CA LEU A 490 -9.10 -26.80 17.40
C LEU A 490 -9.01 -27.82 16.26
N SER A 491 -7.83 -28.38 16.00
CA SER A 491 -7.63 -29.45 15.02
C SER A 491 -8.40 -30.73 15.38
N ALA A 492 -8.43 -31.09 16.67
CA ALA A 492 -9.25 -32.21 17.14
C ALA A 492 -10.76 -31.96 16.96
N GLU A 493 -11.21 -30.73 17.19
CA GLU A 493 -12.62 -30.36 17.01
C GLU A 493 -13.01 -30.25 15.54
N GLU A 494 -12.11 -29.79 14.65
CA GLU A 494 -12.32 -29.84 13.19
C GLU A 494 -12.44 -31.28 12.69
N LYS A 495 -11.63 -32.20 13.22
CA LYS A 495 -11.75 -33.64 12.90
C LYS A 495 -13.10 -34.20 13.37
N ARG A 496 -13.56 -33.84 14.58
CA ARG A 496 -14.91 -34.21 15.05
C ARG A 496 -16.00 -33.62 14.17
N ARG A 497 -15.90 -32.34 13.80
CA ARG A 497 -16.87 -31.68 12.93
C ARG A 497 -16.99 -32.39 11.58
N LYS A 498 -15.86 -32.75 10.97
CA LYS A 498 -15.82 -33.52 9.71
C LYS A 498 -16.43 -34.92 9.87
N ALA A 499 -16.20 -35.59 11.01
CA ALA A 499 -16.82 -36.88 11.30
C ALA A 499 -18.35 -36.77 11.43
N ILE A 500 -18.84 -35.76 12.16
CA ILE A 500 -20.28 -35.49 12.32
C ILE A 500 -20.90 -35.07 10.98
N GLU A 501 -20.23 -34.23 10.18
CA GLU A 501 -20.68 -33.87 8.83
C GLU A 501 -20.79 -35.11 7.92
N HIS A 502 -19.84 -36.04 8.02
CA HIS A 502 -19.88 -37.30 7.27
C HIS A 502 -21.02 -38.24 7.75
N GLU A 503 -21.27 -38.30 9.06
CA GLU A 503 -22.43 -39.01 9.61
C GLU A 503 -23.77 -38.37 9.20
N LEU A 504 -23.85 -37.03 9.17
CA LEU A 504 -25.02 -36.28 8.68
C LEU A 504 -25.29 -36.56 7.21
N VAL A 505 -24.24 -36.63 6.38
CA VAL A 505 -24.35 -36.99 4.96
C VAL A 505 -24.83 -38.43 4.79
N ASN A 506 -24.38 -39.36 5.64
CA ASN A 506 -24.83 -40.75 5.62
C ASN A 506 -26.28 -40.90 6.10
N LEU A 507 -26.69 -40.16 7.13
CA LEU A 507 -28.08 -40.11 7.60
C LEU A 507 -29.01 -39.49 6.55
N LYS A 508 -28.52 -38.50 5.78
CA LYS A 508 -29.27 -37.88 4.67
C LYS A 508 -29.44 -38.80 3.46
N LYS A 509 -28.60 -39.83 3.31
CA LYS A 509 -28.71 -40.86 2.26
C LYS A 509 -29.61 -42.05 2.66
N GLY A 510 -30.05 -42.13 3.92
CA GLY A 510 -30.82 -43.26 4.46
C GLY A 510 -32.30 -42.99 4.76
N ALA A 511 -32.82 -41.79 4.52
CA ALA A 511 -34.22 -41.45 4.82
C ALA A 511 -35.07 -41.46 3.53
N PRO A 512 -36.17 -42.26 3.46
CA PRO A 512 -37.09 -42.25 2.33
C PRO A 512 -37.97 -40.99 2.32
N GLU A 513 -38.23 -40.47 1.12
CA GLU A 513 -39.15 -39.36 0.86
C GLU A 513 -40.56 -39.67 1.36
N GLY A 514 -41.13 -38.75 2.14
CA GLY A 514 -42.47 -38.85 2.71
C GLY A 514 -43.00 -37.50 3.16
N ASP A 515 -43.63 -36.80 2.21
CA ASP A 515 -44.79 -35.90 2.27
C ASP A 515 -45.33 -35.31 3.60
N LYS A 516 -45.78 -34.05 3.49
CA LYS A 516 -46.79 -33.28 4.29
C LYS A 516 -46.40 -32.51 5.57
N HIS A 517 -46.82 -31.23 5.54
CA HIS A 517 -47.44 -30.40 6.60
C HIS A 517 -47.13 -30.74 8.07
N PHE A 518 -46.65 -29.76 8.84
CA PHE A 518 -47.37 -29.34 10.06
C PHE A 518 -46.84 -28.01 10.63
N GLU A 519 -47.77 -27.11 10.92
CA GLU A 519 -47.62 -25.95 11.79
C GLU A 519 -47.48 -26.36 13.27
N ASP A 520 -47.01 -25.41 14.08
CA ASP A 520 -47.53 -25.09 15.42
C ASP A 520 -46.88 -25.65 16.71
N LYS A 521 -46.54 -24.68 17.57
CA LYS A 521 -46.61 -24.61 19.06
C LYS A 521 -45.65 -25.40 19.97
N LYS A 522 -44.89 -24.63 20.77
CA LYS A 522 -45.00 -24.44 22.26
C LYS A 522 -43.67 -23.84 22.78
N SER A 523 -43.61 -22.68 23.44
CA SER A 523 -44.06 -22.28 24.79
C SER A 523 -43.33 -22.95 25.97
N TYR A 524 -43.01 -22.12 27.00
CA TYR A 524 -42.38 -22.38 28.32
C TYR A 524 -40.84 -22.29 28.29
N VAL A 525 -40.16 -21.45 29.08
CA VAL A 525 -40.35 -21.17 30.51
C VAL A 525 -40.14 -19.68 30.87
N LYS A 526 -40.91 -19.28 31.88
CA LYS A 526 -41.06 -17.97 32.53
C LYS A 526 -40.06 -17.72 33.66
N GLU A 527 -39.97 -16.42 34.01
CA GLU A 527 -39.85 -15.82 35.35
C GLU A 527 -38.53 -15.86 36.14
N ASN A 528 -38.00 -14.65 36.42
CA ASN A 528 -37.89 -14.11 37.79
C ASN A 528 -37.23 -12.72 37.79
N ILE A 529 -37.99 -11.62 37.88
CA ILE A 529 -37.58 -10.41 38.64
C ILE A 529 -38.85 -9.74 39.18
N ARG A 530 -38.94 -9.63 40.52
CA ARG A 530 -39.98 -8.93 41.27
C ARG A 530 -39.31 -7.93 42.22
N GLY A 531 -39.73 -6.65 42.16
CA GLY A 531 -39.49 -5.60 43.18
C GLY A 531 -38.05 -5.09 43.30
N THR A 532 -37.75 -3.83 43.59
CA THR A 532 -38.45 -2.86 44.43
C THR A 532 -37.89 -1.46 44.16
N SER A 533 -38.76 -0.44 44.22
CA SER A 533 -38.46 0.99 44.14
C SER A 533 -37.72 1.53 45.37
N VAL A 534 -36.84 2.53 45.21
CA VAL A 534 -36.63 3.60 46.21
C VAL A 534 -36.29 4.93 45.50
N LEU A 535 -37.06 5.97 45.87
CA LEU A 535 -36.89 7.40 45.56
C LEU A 535 -35.91 8.04 46.57
N GLY A 536 -35.12 9.05 46.18
CA GLY A 536 -34.28 9.80 47.14
C GLY A 536 -33.55 11.03 46.58
N THR A 537 -34.20 12.18 46.81
CA THR A 537 -33.81 13.61 46.80
C THR A 537 -32.36 14.08 47.01
N SER A 538 -31.98 15.09 46.19
CA SER A 538 -31.24 16.35 46.44
C SER A 538 -29.99 16.43 47.33
N ALA A 539 -28.89 16.96 46.79
CA ALA A 539 -28.06 17.97 47.45
C ALA A 539 -27.14 18.71 46.45
N SER A 540 -27.25 20.04 46.43
CA SER A 540 -26.31 21.00 45.86
C SER A 540 -25.02 21.02 46.69
N LEU A 541 -23.84 21.05 46.05
CA LEU A 541 -22.61 21.60 46.62
C LEU A 541 -21.64 22.00 45.49
N ASN A 542 -21.29 23.28 45.50
CA ASN A 542 -20.29 23.93 44.65
C ASN A 542 -18.94 23.18 44.65
N LYS A 543 -18.33 23.01 43.46
CA LYS A 543 -16.87 23.09 43.28
C LYS A 543 -16.52 23.73 41.93
N SER A 544 -16.35 25.05 41.99
CA SER A 544 -15.44 25.79 41.10
C SER A 544 -14.07 25.09 41.15
N GLY A 545 -13.59 24.56 40.02
CA GLY A 545 -12.28 23.88 39.99
C GLY A 545 -11.85 23.21 38.68
N THR A 546 -12.75 22.96 37.71
CA THR A 546 -12.43 22.08 36.57
C THR A 546 -12.06 22.81 35.26
N LEU A 547 -11.70 24.09 35.34
CA LEU A 547 -11.27 24.89 34.18
C LEU A 547 -9.77 24.72 33.83
N ARG A 548 -8.96 24.07 34.69
CA ARG A 548 -7.51 23.91 34.48
C ARG A 548 -7.07 22.52 33.99
N VAL A 549 -7.93 21.50 34.07
CA VAL A 549 -7.51 20.10 33.82
C VAL A 549 -7.52 19.73 32.33
N THR A 550 -8.26 20.45 31.49
CA THR A 550 -8.45 20.08 30.07
C THR A 550 -7.39 20.61 29.10
N GLN A 551 -6.60 21.62 29.49
CA GLN A 551 -5.39 22.03 28.73
C GLN A 551 -4.18 21.14 29.03
N SER A 552 -4.20 20.40 30.14
CA SER A 552 -3.08 19.55 30.57
C SER A 552 -2.92 18.28 29.73
N ALA A 553 -4.02 17.71 29.21
CA ALA A 553 -3.98 16.42 28.52
C ALA A 553 -3.44 16.45 27.08
N GLN A 554 -3.72 17.51 26.30
CA GLN A 554 -3.13 17.70 24.96
C GLN A 554 -1.66 18.11 25.05
N ARG A 555 -1.31 18.94 26.05
CA ARG A 555 0.08 19.23 26.40
C ARG A 555 0.84 17.94 26.75
N ALA A 556 0.20 17.01 27.46
CA ALA A 556 0.85 15.77 27.90
C ALA A 556 1.33 14.85 26.76
N THR A 557 0.62 14.72 25.63
CA THR A 557 1.04 13.80 24.54
C THR A 557 2.16 14.37 23.68
N ILE A 558 2.12 15.68 23.39
CA ILE A 558 3.17 16.36 22.63
C ILE A 558 4.41 16.58 23.50
N ALA A 559 4.23 16.95 24.78
CA ALA A 559 5.30 16.97 25.77
C ALA A 559 5.91 15.58 25.94
N LYS A 560 5.13 14.49 25.89
CA LYS A 560 5.67 13.12 25.94
C LYS A 560 6.60 12.79 24.79
N ILE A 561 6.33 13.26 23.57
CA ILE A 561 7.24 13.02 22.44
C ILE A 561 8.55 13.78 22.65
N CYS A 562 8.48 15.02 23.13
CA CYS A 562 9.65 15.80 23.48
C CYS A 562 10.43 15.20 24.67
N GLU A 563 9.73 14.64 25.67
CA GLU A 563 10.32 13.99 26.85
C GLU A 563 10.89 12.58 26.55
N GLU A 564 10.20 11.74 25.78
CA GLU A 564 10.60 10.35 25.52
C GLU A 564 11.63 10.22 24.37
N VAL A 565 11.52 11.05 23.32
CA VAL A 565 12.44 11.01 22.16
C VAL A 565 13.55 12.05 22.25
N GLY A 566 13.27 13.20 22.87
CA GLY A 566 14.16 14.36 22.89
C GLY A 566 14.00 15.23 21.64
N LEU A 567 13.67 16.50 21.84
CA LEU A 567 13.49 17.48 20.76
C LEU A 567 14.75 17.61 19.87
N GLN A 568 15.92 17.53 20.49
CA GLN A 568 17.21 17.57 19.82
C GLN A 568 17.39 16.44 18.79
N LYS A 569 16.93 15.21 19.10
CA LYS A 569 17.03 14.07 18.17
C LYS A 569 16.13 14.27 16.95
N ILE A 570 14.93 14.84 17.14
CA ILE A 570 14.02 15.15 16.04
C ILE A 570 14.62 16.24 15.14
N ILE A 571 15.25 17.26 15.73
CA ILE A 571 15.95 18.32 14.98
C ILE A 571 17.12 17.75 14.18
N GLN A 572 17.88 16.79 14.75
CA GLN A 572 18.98 16.12 14.04
C GLN A 572 18.49 15.41 12.76
N LEU A 573 17.28 14.83 12.78
CA LEU A 573 16.69 14.17 11.60
C LEU A 573 16.39 15.14 10.44
N LEU A 574 16.30 16.46 10.68
CA LEU A 574 16.21 17.46 9.61
C LEU A 574 17.45 17.48 8.71
N THR A 575 18.58 16.94 9.18
CA THR A 575 19.84 16.83 8.45
C THR A 575 20.11 15.44 7.87
N SER A 576 19.14 14.51 7.97
CA SER A 576 19.27 13.15 7.44
C SER A 576 19.58 13.15 5.94
N GLU A 577 20.38 12.21 5.45
CA GLU A 577 20.61 12.05 4.00
C GLU A 577 19.38 11.49 3.27
N ASP A 578 18.46 10.86 4.01
CA ASP A 578 17.21 10.34 3.48
C ASP A 578 16.17 11.47 3.36
N LEU A 579 15.74 11.73 2.13
CA LEU A 579 14.79 12.77 1.80
C LEU A 579 13.40 12.54 2.45
N ASP A 580 12.94 11.30 2.54
CA ASP A 580 11.67 10.97 3.19
C ASP A 580 11.76 11.20 4.69
N VAL A 581 12.89 10.85 5.33
CA VAL A 581 13.14 11.16 6.74
C VAL A 581 13.13 12.66 6.98
N GLN A 582 13.83 13.45 6.15
CA GLN A 582 13.80 14.92 6.23
C GLN A 582 12.37 15.48 6.10
N ILE A 583 11.59 14.99 5.14
CA ILE A 583 10.20 15.43 4.91
C ILE A 583 9.32 15.13 6.12
N HIS A 584 9.48 13.97 6.76
CA HIS A 584 8.70 13.64 7.95
C HIS A 584 9.16 14.42 9.17
N ALA A 585 10.47 14.58 9.38
CA ALA A 585 11.04 15.37 10.46
C ALA A 585 10.56 16.83 10.42
N VAL A 586 10.60 17.48 9.24
CA VAL A 586 10.15 18.88 9.10
C VAL A 586 8.65 19.03 9.37
N LYS A 587 7.83 18.03 9.02
CA LYS A 587 6.40 18.02 9.35
C LYS A 587 6.16 17.88 10.86
N VAL A 588 6.93 17.03 11.53
CA VAL A 588 6.85 16.89 12.99
C VAL A 588 7.19 18.22 13.65
N ILE A 589 8.31 18.84 13.29
CA ILE A 589 8.71 20.16 13.83
C ILE A 589 7.66 21.24 13.53
N ALA A 590 7.09 21.27 12.32
CA ALA A 590 6.02 22.24 11.98
C ALA A 590 4.78 22.08 12.86
N ASN A 591 4.38 20.84 13.17
CA ASN A 591 3.27 20.55 14.06
C ASN A 591 3.60 20.90 15.52
N LEU A 592 4.82 20.59 15.99
CA LEU A 592 5.27 20.94 17.33
C LEU A 592 5.30 22.47 17.52
N ALA A 593 5.77 23.20 16.51
CA ALA A 593 5.84 24.67 16.52
C ALA A 593 4.46 25.35 16.54
N ALA A 594 3.39 24.64 16.16
CA ALA A 594 2.03 25.18 16.23
C ALA A 594 1.55 25.45 17.66
N GLU A 595 2.14 24.75 18.65
CA GLU A 595 1.85 24.95 20.06
C GLU A 595 2.80 26.00 20.68
N ASP A 596 2.22 27.01 21.32
CA ASP A 596 2.93 28.15 21.92
C ASP A 596 4.04 27.73 22.90
N VAL A 597 3.75 26.74 23.75
CA VAL A 597 4.68 26.20 24.76
C VAL A 597 5.95 25.58 24.18
N ASN A 598 5.93 25.14 22.92
CA ASN A 598 7.08 24.47 22.29
C ASN A 598 7.96 25.45 21.50
N GLN A 599 7.45 26.64 21.17
CA GLN A 599 8.09 27.53 20.21
C GLN A 599 9.45 28.04 20.68
N GLU A 600 9.62 28.28 21.99
CA GLU A 600 10.89 28.72 22.56
C GLU A 600 11.89 27.56 22.61
N SER A 601 11.49 26.41 23.15
CA SER A 601 12.35 25.22 23.23
C SER A 601 12.82 24.72 21.86
N ILE A 602 11.98 24.80 20.82
CA ILE A 602 12.41 24.46 19.44
C ILE A 602 13.54 25.38 18.97
N VAL A 603 13.50 26.66 19.33
CA VAL A 603 14.54 27.62 18.94
C VAL A 603 15.81 27.42 19.76
N GLU A 604 15.68 27.19 21.07
CA GLU A 604 16.79 26.90 21.98
C GLU A 604 17.57 25.65 21.56
N GLU A 605 16.87 24.60 21.14
CA GLU A 605 17.45 23.33 20.66
C GLU A 605 18.01 23.42 19.21
N GLY A 606 18.05 24.62 18.62
CA GLY A 606 18.63 24.84 17.27
C GLY A 606 17.69 24.52 16.10
N GLY A 607 16.41 24.27 16.36
CA GLY A 607 15.41 23.94 15.34
C GLY A 607 15.22 25.06 14.31
N LEU A 608 15.31 26.33 14.73
CA LEU A 608 15.26 27.46 13.79
C LEU A 608 16.44 27.44 12.80
N ASP A 609 17.66 27.17 13.26
CA ASP A 609 18.83 27.11 12.38
C ASP A 609 18.72 25.98 11.37
N ALA A 610 18.21 24.82 11.81
CA ALA A 610 17.95 23.69 10.93
C ALA A 610 16.89 24.04 9.87
N LEU A 611 15.76 24.67 10.25
CA LEU A 611 14.72 25.10 9.32
C LEU A 611 15.23 26.13 8.29
N LEU A 612 16.02 27.11 8.73
CA LEU A 612 16.63 28.11 7.84
C LEU A 612 17.66 27.48 6.90
N THR A 613 18.42 26.49 7.38
CA THR A 613 19.34 25.71 6.55
C THR A 613 18.58 24.95 5.48
N MET A 614 17.45 24.31 5.81
CA MET A 614 16.60 23.63 4.83
C MET A 614 16.04 24.60 3.77
N LEU A 615 15.60 25.81 4.16
CA LEU A 615 15.20 26.84 3.19
C LEU A 615 16.34 27.28 2.26
N ARG A 616 17.59 27.21 2.74
CA ARG A 616 18.77 27.62 1.97
C ARG A 616 19.22 26.54 0.98
N SER A 617 19.20 25.27 1.37
CA SER A 617 19.81 24.16 0.63
C SER A 617 18.82 23.28 -0.14
N SER A 618 17.57 23.17 0.31
CA SER A 618 16.61 22.24 -0.28
C SER A 618 16.01 22.78 -1.58
N GLN A 619 15.87 21.90 -2.57
CA GLN A 619 15.10 22.15 -3.80
C GLN A 619 13.72 21.47 -3.75
N ASN A 620 13.41 20.75 -2.67
CA ASN A 620 12.16 20.02 -2.55
C ASN A 620 11.01 20.95 -2.14
N ALA A 621 10.01 21.08 -3.00
CA ALA A 621 8.86 21.96 -2.76
C ALA A 621 8.10 21.63 -1.46
N THR A 622 8.02 20.36 -1.05
CA THR A 622 7.37 19.98 0.21
C THR A 622 8.18 20.44 1.42
N ILE A 623 9.50 20.28 1.39
CA ILE A 623 10.38 20.78 2.46
C ILE A 623 10.25 22.29 2.57
N LEU A 624 10.40 23.02 1.45
CA LEU A 624 10.32 24.49 1.44
C LEU A 624 8.98 24.99 1.98
N ARG A 625 7.86 24.37 1.57
CA ARG A 625 6.51 24.67 2.06
C ARG A 625 6.37 24.45 3.56
N VAL A 626 6.76 23.27 4.04
CA VAL A 626 6.56 22.87 5.44
C VAL A 626 7.52 23.63 6.36
N ALA A 627 8.76 23.84 5.96
CA ALA A 627 9.73 24.66 6.70
C ALA A 627 9.27 26.12 6.80
N SER A 628 8.76 26.70 5.71
CA SER A 628 8.15 28.05 5.75
C SER A 628 6.96 28.11 6.70
N GLY A 629 6.14 27.06 6.74
CA GLY A 629 5.01 26.94 7.68
C GLY A 629 5.47 26.80 9.14
N ALA A 630 6.51 26.02 9.40
CA ALA A 630 7.11 25.91 10.73
C ALA A 630 7.66 27.26 11.20
N ILE A 631 8.38 27.99 10.35
CA ILE A 631 8.88 29.33 10.64
C ILE A 631 7.71 30.31 10.88
N ALA A 632 6.60 30.18 10.13
CA ALA A 632 5.41 30.99 10.36
C ALA A 632 4.84 30.77 11.77
N ASN A 633 4.77 29.52 12.22
CA ASN A 633 4.32 29.18 13.57
C ASN A 633 5.28 29.71 14.63
N LEU A 634 6.60 29.52 14.47
CA LEU A 634 7.61 30.07 15.38
C LEU A 634 7.56 31.60 15.46
N ALA A 635 7.27 32.27 14.34
CA ALA A 635 7.12 33.73 14.26
C ALA A 635 5.88 34.29 14.98
N MET A 636 4.98 33.43 15.50
CA MET A 636 3.88 33.89 16.35
C MET A 636 4.37 34.37 17.73
N ASN A 637 5.52 33.88 18.20
CA ASN A 637 6.16 34.31 19.44
C ASN A 637 7.09 35.51 19.18
N GLU A 638 6.87 36.63 19.88
CA GLU A 638 7.63 37.87 19.71
C GLU A 638 9.14 37.72 19.97
N MET A 639 9.53 36.86 20.92
CA MET A 639 10.94 36.59 21.25
C MET A 639 11.67 35.92 20.07
N ASN A 640 10.97 35.02 19.38
CA ASN A 640 11.52 34.30 18.22
C ASN A 640 11.65 35.19 16.99
N GLN A 641 10.79 36.19 16.82
CA GLN A 641 10.79 37.05 15.63
C GLN A 641 12.13 37.78 15.47
N GLY A 642 12.73 38.26 16.56
CA GLY A 642 14.05 38.90 16.54
C GLY A 642 15.16 37.95 16.07
N LEU A 643 15.12 36.69 16.52
CA LEU A 643 16.07 35.64 16.12
C LEU A 643 15.88 35.20 14.66
N ILE A 644 14.63 35.06 14.22
CA ILE A 644 14.30 34.74 12.82
C ILE A 644 14.87 35.82 11.90
N MET A 645 14.69 37.10 12.27
CA MET A 645 15.20 38.23 11.50
C MET A 645 16.73 38.29 11.51
N SER A 646 17.37 38.21 12.67
CA SER A 646 18.84 38.31 12.78
C SER A 646 19.59 37.18 12.06
N ARG A 647 18.95 36.01 11.88
CA ARG A 647 19.49 34.87 11.13
C ARG A 647 19.15 34.89 9.63
N GLY A 648 18.59 35.99 9.14
CA GLY A 648 18.25 36.19 7.72
C GLY A 648 17.01 35.42 7.25
N GLY A 649 16.08 35.12 8.17
CA GLY A 649 14.86 34.39 7.89
C GLY A 649 13.96 35.08 6.88
N ALA A 650 13.79 36.41 6.98
CA ALA A 650 13.02 37.18 5.99
C ALA A 650 13.66 37.10 4.59
N LYS A 651 14.98 37.23 4.49
CA LYS A 651 15.70 37.09 3.22
C LYS A 651 15.56 35.70 2.59
N LEU A 652 15.63 34.64 3.40
CA LEU A 652 15.44 33.27 2.93
C LEU A 652 13.99 33.01 2.49
N LEU A 653 13.01 33.49 3.25
CA LEU A 653 11.59 33.43 2.89
C LEU A 653 11.31 34.19 1.58
N ALA A 654 11.88 35.39 1.41
CA ALA A 654 11.79 36.17 0.18
C ALA A 654 12.40 35.42 -1.02
N LYS A 655 13.57 34.79 -0.83
CA LYS A 655 14.20 33.93 -1.84
C LYS A 655 13.29 32.76 -2.21
N THR A 656 12.72 32.06 -1.24
CA THR A 656 11.76 30.97 -1.46
C THR A 656 10.55 31.44 -2.27
N ALA A 657 9.96 32.59 -1.92
CA ALA A 657 8.86 33.17 -2.68
C ALA A 657 9.24 33.55 -4.12
N SER A 658 10.47 33.98 -4.37
CA SER A 658 10.93 34.30 -5.73
C SER A 658 11.16 33.05 -6.61
N GLY A 659 11.45 31.90 -5.99
CA GLY A 659 11.80 30.66 -6.69
C GLY A 659 10.63 29.71 -6.95
N THR A 660 9.39 30.09 -6.61
CA THR A 660 8.22 29.23 -6.76
C THR A 660 6.97 30.02 -7.14
N ASP A 661 6.08 29.37 -7.87
CA ASP A 661 4.71 29.84 -8.13
C ASP A 661 3.66 28.94 -7.45
N ASP A 662 4.08 27.95 -6.64
CA ASP A 662 3.17 27.09 -5.88
C ASP A 662 2.37 27.90 -4.85
N PRO A 663 1.04 28.03 -5.01
CA PRO A 663 0.24 28.88 -4.13
C PRO A 663 0.30 28.46 -2.65
N GLN A 664 0.48 27.17 -2.37
CA GLN A 664 0.50 26.70 -0.98
C GLN A 664 1.80 27.08 -0.27
N THR A 665 2.94 26.97 -0.95
CA THR A 665 4.24 27.46 -0.47
C THR A 665 4.21 28.97 -0.28
N LEU A 666 3.73 29.72 -1.28
CA LEU A 666 3.60 31.17 -1.19
C LEU A 666 2.69 31.60 -0.03
N ARG A 667 1.60 30.86 0.24
CA ARG A 667 0.74 31.13 1.40
C ARG A 667 1.47 30.97 2.72
N MET A 668 2.31 29.94 2.87
CA MET A 668 3.12 29.74 4.08
C MET A 668 4.16 30.84 4.27
N VAL A 669 4.84 31.20 3.18
CA VAL A 669 5.82 32.30 3.18
C VAL A 669 5.16 33.63 3.54
N ALA A 670 4.05 33.97 2.90
CA ALA A 670 3.26 35.17 3.21
C ALA A 670 2.77 35.15 4.67
N GLY A 671 2.37 33.99 5.19
CA GLY A 671 1.99 33.81 6.59
C GLY A 671 3.13 34.16 7.56
N ALA A 672 4.34 33.66 7.30
CA ALA A 672 5.51 33.95 8.11
C ALA A 672 5.89 35.44 8.09
N LEU A 673 5.98 36.04 6.89
CA LEU A 673 6.28 37.46 6.73
C LEU A 673 5.21 38.36 7.37
N ALA A 674 3.93 37.97 7.28
CA ALA A 674 2.83 38.70 7.90
C ALA A 674 2.86 38.68 9.44
N ASN A 675 3.38 37.60 10.04
CA ASN A 675 3.60 37.54 11.49
C ASN A 675 4.74 38.49 11.91
N LEU A 676 5.83 38.52 11.13
CA LEU A 676 6.97 39.43 11.36
C LEU A 676 6.60 40.91 11.18
N CYS A 677 5.66 41.23 10.29
CA CYS A 677 5.11 42.59 10.11
C CYS A 677 4.48 43.17 11.39
N GLY A 678 4.05 42.32 12.32
CA GLY A 678 3.43 42.73 13.59
C GLY A 678 4.40 43.39 14.58
N ASN A 679 5.71 43.37 14.31
CA ASN A 679 6.73 43.90 15.22
C ASN A 679 7.49 45.06 14.59
N GLU A 680 7.23 46.26 15.11
CA GLU A 680 7.79 47.52 14.60
C GLU A 680 9.32 47.52 14.58
N LYS A 681 9.97 46.92 15.58
CA LYS A 681 11.44 46.88 15.70
C LYS A 681 12.10 46.16 14.52
N LEU A 682 11.35 45.32 13.81
CA LEU A 682 11.84 44.50 12.71
C LEU A 682 11.56 45.12 11.34
N HIS A 683 10.77 46.21 11.26
CA HIS A 683 10.30 46.78 10.00
C HIS A 683 11.42 47.19 9.05
N THR A 684 12.48 47.84 9.55
CA THR A 684 13.64 48.24 8.74
C THR A 684 14.36 47.02 8.16
N MET A 685 14.65 46.02 9.00
CA MET A 685 15.32 44.79 8.56
C MET A 685 14.44 43.99 7.61
N LEU A 686 13.12 43.94 7.83
CA LEU A 686 12.15 43.26 6.96
C LEU A 686 12.14 43.86 5.55
N LYS A 687 12.30 45.18 5.46
CA LYS A 687 12.46 45.89 4.18
C LYS A 687 13.80 45.55 3.53
N GLU A 688 14.90 45.69 4.26
CA GLU A 688 16.27 45.44 3.76
C GLU A 688 16.45 44.01 3.25
N ASP A 689 15.83 43.04 3.93
CA ASP A 689 15.81 41.63 3.53
C ASP A 689 14.88 41.32 2.34
N GLY A 690 14.16 42.33 1.83
CA GLY A 690 13.25 42.19 0.69
C GLY A 690 11.93 41.50 1.02
N GLY A 691 11.57 41.38 2.31
CA GLY A 691 10.34 40.74 2.77
C GLY A 691 9.09 41.46 2.25
N ILE A 692 9.09 42.79 2.26
CA ILE A 692 7.97 43.60 1.73
C ILE A 692 7.82 43.37 0.23
N LYS A 693 8.89 43.55 -0.56
CA LYS A 693 8.90 43.28 -2.01
C LYS A 693 8.43 41.86 -2.35
N ALA A 694 8.85 40.87 -1.58
CA ALA A 694 8.40 39.49 -1.75
C ALA A 694 6.89 39.37 -1.56
N MET A 695 6.32 39.93 -0.48
CA MET A 695 4.87 39.94 -0.26
C MET A 695 4.10 40.57 -1.42
N LEU A 696 4.55 41.71 -1.94
CA LEU A 696 3.89 42.37 -3.06
C LEU A 696 3.99 41.54 -4.35
N GLY A 697 5.16 40.95 -4.63
CA GLY A 697 5.40 40.12 -5.80
C GLY A 697 4.62 38.79 -5.82
N MET A 698 4.16 38.29 -4.67
CA MET A 698 3.38 37.05 -4.57
C MET A 698 1.97 37.16 -5.20
N VAL A 699 1.51 38.38 -5.53
CA VAL A 699 0.24 38.59 -6.26
C VAL A 699 0.21 37.88 -7.61
N ARG A 700 1.37 37.64 -8.22
CA ARG A 700 1.51 36.90 -9.50
C ARG A 700 0.92 35.49 -9.45
N SER A 701 0.75 34.92 -8.25
CA SER A 701 0.14 33.60 -8.07
C SER A 701 -1.37 33.58 -8.39
N GLY A 702 -2.05 34.73 -8.41
CA GLY A 702 -3.50 34.83 -8.61
C GLY A 702 -4.34 34.16 -7.51
N ASN A 703 -3.72 33.70 -6.42
CA ASN A 703 -4.40 32.93 -5.38
C ASN A 703 -4.94 33.82 -4.26
N ASN A 704 -6.25 33.74 -4.01
CA ASN A 704 -6.94 34.57 -3.03
C ASN A 704 -6.43 34.39 -1.59
N ASP A 705 -5.98 33.19 -1.20
CA ASP A 705 -5.46 32.94 0.15
C ASP A 705 -4.09 33.59 0.35
N VAL A 706 -3.26 33.61 -0.70
CA VAL A 706 -1.95 34.28 -0.68
C VAL A 706 -2.16 35.79 -0.54
N VAL A 707 -3.05 36.37 -1.36
CA VAL A 707 -3.43 37.79 -1.29
C VAL A 707 -4.00 38.14 0.09
N ALA A 708 -4.80 37.25 0.70
CA ALA A 708 -5.32 37.45 2.05
C ALA A 708 -4.22 37.54 3.12
N GLN A 709 -3.18 36.69 3.03
CA GLN A 709 -2.04 36.73 3.94
C GLN A 709 -1.18 37.99 3.75
N VAL A 710 -0.94 38.38 2.50
CA VAL A 710 -0.21 39.61 2.17
C VAL A 710 -0.96 40.83 2.71
N ALA A 711 -2.26 40.95 2.44
CA ALA A 711 -3.09 42.03 2.96
C ALA A 711 -3.07 42.08 4.49
N ARG A 712 -3.13 40.92 5.17
CA ARG A 712 -2.99 40.83 6.63
C ARG A 712 -1.64 41.36 7.11
N GLY A 713 -0.55 41.00 6.44
CA GLY A 713 0.81 41.47 6.75
C GLY A 713 0.93 43.00 6.61
N LEU A 714 0.48 43.55 5.48
CA LEU A 714 0.49 45.00 5.23
C LEU A 714 -0.36 45.76 6.25
N ALA A 715 -1.52 45.23 6.62
CA ALA A 715 -2.36 45.82 7.65
C ALA A 715 -1.71 45.83 9.04
N ASN A 716 -1.05 44.72 9.42
CA ASN A 716 -0.30 44.63 10.67
C ASN A 716 0.86 45.63 10.69
N PHE A 717 1.61 45.71 9.59
CA PHE A 717 2.73 46.66 9.45
C PHE A 717 2.24 48.10 9.60
N ALA A 718 1.26 48.52 8.80
CA ALA A 718 0.69 49.87 8.83
C ALA A 718 0.14 50.23 10.22
N LYS A 719 -0.54 49.28 10.87
CA LYS A 719 -1.07 49.46 12.22
C LYS A 719 0.04 49.67 13.25
N CYS A 720 1.09 48.84 13.25
CA CYS A 720 2.20 48.97 14.19
C CYS A 720 3.00 50.26 13.95
N GLU A 721 3.29 50.58 12.70
CA GLU A 721 3.94 51.83 12.30
C GLU A 721 3.13 53.06 12.74
N SER A 722 1.81 53.07 12.52
CA SER A 722 0.96 54.20 12.96
C SER A 722 0.97 54.39 14.48
N ARG A 723 1.04 53.30 15.27
CA ARG A 723 1.15 53.40 16.73
C ARG A 723 2.49 54.01 17.15
N ALA A 724 3.57 53.62 16.48
CA ALA A 724 4.90 54.16 16.70
C ALA A 724 4.99 55.67 16.44
N MET A 725 4.35 56.12 15.34
CA MET A 725 4.22 57.54 15.01
C MET A 725 3.53 58.31 16.11
N VAL A 726 2.36 57.81 16.56
CA VAL A 726 1.56 58.46 17.62
C VAL A 726 2.33 58.54 18.94
N GLN A 727 3.20 57.56 19.22
CA GLN A 727 4.06 57.56 20.40
C GLN A 727 5.35 58.38 20.22
N GLY A 728 5.63 58.89 19.01
CA GLY A 728 6.81 59.69 18.69
C GLY A 728 8.11 58.88 18.51
N HIS A 729 8.05 57.55 18.51
CA HIS A 729 9.21 56.67 18.35
C HIS A 729 9.73 56.60 16.92
N ARG A 730 8.89 56.99 15.94
CA ARG A 730 9.23 56.96 14.53
C ARG A 730 8.60 58.18 13.85
N LYS A 731 9.27 58.73 12.84
CA LYS A 731 8.84 59.88 12.01
C LYS A 731 9.23 59.66 10.56
N GLY A 732 8.62 60.38 9.63
CA GLY A 732 8.94 60.30 8.21
C GLY A 732 7.96 59.43 7.42
N ARG A 733 8.14 59.41 6.10
CA ARG A 733 7.38 58.61 5.13
C ARG A 733 7.43 57.12 5.50
N SER A 734 6.30 56.42 5.34
CA SER A 734 6.20 55.00 5.68
C SER A 734 7.09 54.14 4.77
N LEU A 735 7.71 53.11 5.35
CA LEU A 735 8.54 52.14 4.59
C LEU A 735 7.72 51.34 3.57
N LEU A 736 6.40 51.22 3.79
CA LEU A 736 5.50 50.60 2.82
C LEU A 736 5.37 51.45 1.54
N MET A 737 5.50 52.77 1.64
CA MET A 737 5.45 53.67 0.48
C MET A 737 6.74 53.61 -0.36
N GLU A 738 7.86 53.22 0.25
CA GLU A 738 9.13 53.07 -0.46
C GLU A 738 9.17 51.84 -1.36
N ASP A 739 8.40 50.80 -1.03
CA ASP A 739 8.32 49.54 -1.78
C ASP A 739 7.05 49.43 -2.66
N CYS A 740 6.34 50.54 -2.92
CA CYS A 740 5.13 50.57 -3.77
C CYS A 740 3.98 49.69 -3.24
N ALA A 741 3.85 49.56 -1.92
CA ALA A 741 2.75 48.80 -1.32
C ALA A 741 1.41 49.53 -1.44
N LEU A 742 1.41 50.86 -1.65
CA LEU A 742 0.20 51.66 -1.77
C LEU A 742 -0.58 51.31 -3.04
N GLU A 743 0.12 51.23 -4.17
CA GLU A 743 -0.41 50.82 -5.47
C GLU A 743 -1.01 49.42 -5.36
N TRP A 744 -0.29 48.50 -4.71
CA TRP A 744 -0.78 47.15 -4.47
C TRP A 744 -2.09 47.12 -3.66
N LEU A 745 -2.20 47.96 -2.61
CA LEU A 745 -3.41 48.05 -1.80
C LEU A 745 -4.59 48.61 -2.60
N ILE A 746 -4.36 49.57 -3.48
CA ILE A 746 -5.38 50.13 -4.38
C ILE A 746 -5.84 49.06 -5.37
N ASP A 747 -4.91 48.40 -6.05
CA ASP A 747 -5.22 47.38 -7.07
C ASP A 747 -6.06 46.22 -6.50
N ASN A 748 -5.89 45.92 -5.21
CA ASN A 748 -6.59 44.83 -4.52
C ASN A 748 -7.79 45.28 -3.68
N CYS A 749 -8.12 46.58 -3.62
CA CYS A 749 -9.15 47.13 -2.74
C CYS A 749 -10.56 46.59 -3.03
N ASN A 750 -10.82 46.21 -4.29
CA ASN A 750 -12.10 45.72 -4.78
C ASN A 750 -12.23 44.18 -4.75
N THR A 751 -11.35 43.50 -4.00
CA THR A 751 -11.42 42.05 -3.82
C THR A 751 -12.80 41.58 -3.34
N THR A 752 -13.26 40.43 -3.84
CA THR A 752 -14.56 39.81 -3.48
C THR A 752 -14.56 39.25 -2.07
N SER A 753 -13.38 38.94 -1.50
CA SER A 753 -13.24 38.45 -0.12
C SER A 753 -13.43 39.58 0.89
N ALA A 754 -14.52 39.54 1.65
CA ALA A 754 -14.80 40.52 2.69
C ALA A 754 -13.69 40.61 3.76
N SER A 755 -13.06 39.47 4.09
CA SER A 755 -11.95 39.42 5.06
C SER A 755 -10.68 40.08 4.52
N THR A 756 -10.32 39.78 3.26
CA THR A 756 -9.16 40.39 2.60
C THR A 756 -9.37 41.90 2.42
N ARG A 757 -10.56 42.28 1.94
CA ARG A 757 -10.96 43.69 1.81
C ARG A 757 -10.78 44.43 3.13
N ARG A 758 -11.25 43.86 4.23
CA ARG A 758 -11.09 44.45 5.57
C ARG A 758 -9.63 44.73 5.92
N HIS A 759 -8.70 43.82 5.64
CA HIS A 759 -7.29 44.06 5.90
C HIS A 759 -6.75 45.21 5.05
N ILE A 760 -7.11 45.27 3.77
CA ILE A 760 -6.70 46.34 2.85
C ILE A 760 -7.24 47.70 3.31
N GLU A 761 -8.53 47.78 3.62
CA GLU A 761 -9.16 49.02 4.10
C GLU A 761 -8.53 49.50 5.42
N LEU A 762 -8.19 48.56 6.31
CA LEU A 762 -7.50 48.84 7.56
C LEU A 762 -6.08 49.36 7.32
N ALA A 763 -5.33 48.74 6.39
CA ALA A 763 -3.99 49.19 6.02
C ALA A 763 -4.00 50.62 5.47
N LEU A 764 -4.89 50.92 4.51
CA LEU A 764 -5.06 52.27 3.94
C LEU A 764 -5.43 53.29 5.02
N SER A 765 -6.35 52.94 5.92
CA SER A 765 -6.78 53.84 7.00
C SER A 765 -5.67 54.10 8.03
N HIS A 766 -4.77 53.14 8.28
CA HIS A 766 -3.61 53.32 9.14
C HIS A 766 -2.48 54.10 8.47
N LEU A 767 -2.22 53.86 7.18
CA LEU A 767 -1.22 54.62 6.42
C LEU A 767 -1.61 56.10 6.27
N ALA A 768 -2.90 56.40 6.17
CA ALA A 768 -3.44 57.76 6.11
C ALA A 768 -3.26 58.57 7.41
N GLN A 769 -2.92 57.92 8.55
CA GLN A 769 -2.62 58.61 9.81
C GLN A 769 -1.31 59.39 9.76
N ASN A 770 -0.38 58.99 8.90
CA ASN A 770 0.90 59.66 8.78
C ASN A 770 0.79 60.80 7.76
N GLU A 771 1.01 62.04 8.21
CA GLU A 771 0.93 63.22 7.35
C GLU A 771 1.98 63.20 6.24
N ASP A 772 3.15 62.60 6.49
CA ASP A 772 4.22 62.47 5.51
C ASP A 772 3.82 61.57 4.31
N ASN A 773 2.79 60.73 4.46
CA ASN A 773 2.25 59.90 3.39
C ASN A 773 1.20 60.64 2.53
N ALA A 774 0.79 61.86 2.90
CA ALA A 774 -0.36 62.52 2.28
C ALA A 774 -0.15 62.80 0.78
N GLY A 775 1.07 63.16 0.39
CA GLY A 775 1.42 63.38 -1.02
C GLY A 775 1.27 62.11 -1.87
N ASP A 776 1.72 60.96 -1.35
CA ASP A 776 1.58 59.67 -2.02
C ASP A 776 0.11 59.26 -2.18
N PHE A 777 -0.72 59.55 -1.17
CA PHE A 777 -2.15 59.25 -1.23
C PHE A 777 -2.87 60.04 -2.32
N ILE A 778 -2.46 61.28 -2.56
CA ILE A 778 -3.04 62.13 -3.60
C ILE A 778 -2.57 61.67 -4.98
N SER A 779 -1.26 61.45 -5.15
CA SER A 779 -0.69 61.10 -6.45
C SER A 779 -1.08 59.71 -6.96
N SER A 780 -1.31 58.75 -6.06
CA SER A 780 -1.65 57.35 -6.39
C SER A 780 -3.14 57.07 -6.57
N GLY A 781 -4.02 58.01 -6.17
CA GLY A 781 -5.47 57.76 -6.14
C GLY A 781 -5.98 57.07 -4.86
N ALA A 782 -5.11 56.86 -3.86
CA ALA A 782 -5.52 56.26 -2.58
C ALA A 782 -6.48 57.14 -1.78
N LEU A 783 -6.46 58.47 -2.00
CA LEU A 783 -7.39 59.40 -1.34
C LEU A 783 -8.85 59.12 -1.71
N GLN A 784 -9.12 58.79 -2.97
CA GLN A 784 -10.46 58.41 -3.46
C GLN A 784 -10.91 57.10 -2.80
N GLU A 785 -10.02 56.12 -2.69
CA GLU A 785 -10.31 54.87 -1.98
C GLU A 785 -10.57 55.11 -0.49
N LEU A 786 -9.83 56.02 0.16
CA LEU A 786 -10.06 56.39 1.55
C LEU A 786 -11.44 57.06 1.74
N GLN A 787 -11.87 57.90 0.79
CA GLN A 787 -13.21 58.47 0.77
C GLN A 787 -14.28 57.39 0.62
N ARG A 788 -14.10 56.46 -0.32
CA ARG A 788 -15.00 55.32 -0.53
C ARG A 788 -15.12 54.49 0.76
N ILE A 789 -14.00 54.13 1.38
CA ILE A 789 -13.93 53.39 2.65
C ILE A 789 -14.71 54.13 3.74
N SER A 790 -14.56 55.45 3.84
CA SER A 790 -15.25 56.25 4.86
C SER A 790 -16.79 56.17 4.75
N ASN A 791 -17.33 55.95 3.55
CA ASN A 791 -18.75 55.92 3.27
C ASN A 791 -19.32 54.48 3.23
N GLU A 792 -18.57 53.56 2.61
CA GLU A 792 -19.08 52.27 2.17
C GLU A 792 -18.51 51.07 2.91
N SER A 793 -17.41 51.21 3.66
CA SER A 793 -16.81 50.05 4.37
C SER A 793 -17.85 49.41 5.28
N SER A 794 -17.92 48.08 5.30
CA SER A 794 -18.90 47.35 6.11
C SER A 794 -18.62 47.43 7.62
N ARG A 795 -17.39 47.79 7.99
CA ARG A 795 -16.88 47.83 9.36
C ARG A 795 -16.88 49.25 9.91
N GLU A 796 -17.67 49.48 10.95
CA GLU A 796 -17.85 50.81 11.55
C GLU A 796 -16.56 51.40 12.12
N ASP A 797 -15.71 50.57 12.74
CA ASP A 797 -14.39 50.95 13.24
C ASP A 797 -13.48 51.49 12.13
N ILE A 798 -13.48 50.84 10.97
CA ILE A 798 -12.68 51.25 9.80
C ILE A 798 -13.26 52.52 9.17
N ARG A 799 -14.59 52.58 8.96
CA ARG A 799 -15.26 53.80 8.46
C ARG A 799 -14.93 55.01 9.33
N ASN A 800 -15.04 54.86 10.65
CA ASN A 800 -14.81 55.96 11.59
C ASN A 800 -13.34 56.39 11.58
N LEU A 801 -12.40 55.45 11.44
CA LEU A 801 -10.98 55.76 11.30
C LEU A 801 -10.71 56.55 10.01
N ALA A 802 -11.22 56.09 8.86
CA ALA A 802 -11.08 56.79 7.59
C ALA A 802 -11.70 58.21 7.63
N LYS A 803 -12.91 58.35 8.19
CA LYS A 803 -13.55 59.67 8.40
C LYS A 803 -12.72 60.59 9.28
N LYS A 804 -12.11 60.04 10.33
CA LYS A 804 -11.24 60.82 11.21
C LYS A 804 -10.02 61.32 10.43
N MET A 805 -9.39 60.49 9.61
CA MET A 805 -8.19 60.86 8.85
C MET A 805 -8.45 61.91 7.78
N LEU A 806 -9.55 61.79 7.04
CA LEU A 806 -9.98 62.81 6.07
C LEU A 806 -10.26 64.17 6.73
N LYS A 807 -10.67 64.17 8.01
CA LYS A 807 -10.94 65.39 8.78
C LYS A 807 -9.71 65.93 9.50
N SER A 808 -8.78 65.09 9.96
CA SER A 808 -7.65 65.56 10.75
C SER A 808 -6.47 66.01 9.90
N ASN A 809 -6.30 65.46 8.69
CA ASN A 809 -5.16 65.79 7.84
C ASN A 809 -5.46 67.02 6.97
N PRO A 810 -4.74 68.16 7.14
CA PRO A 810 -5.00 69.40 6.42
C PRO A 810 -4.73 69.29 4.92
N VAL A 811 -3.80 68.42 4.50
CA VAL A 811 -3.47 68.18 3.09
C VAL A 811 -4.65 67.52 2.38
N PHE A 812 -5.25 66.49 2.99
CA PHE A 812 -6.45 65.85 2.46
C PHE A 812 -7.63 66.82 2.37
N GLN A 813 -7.83 67.68 3.39
CA GLN A 813 -8.89 68.69 3.32
C GLN A 813 -8.69 69.70 2.18
N GLY A 814 -7.44 70.11 1.93
CA GLY A 814 -7.10 71.03 0.84
C GLY A 814 -7.46 70.43 -0.52
N GLU A 815 -7.01 69.20 -0.78
CA GLU A 815 -7.26 68.49 -2.04
C GLU A 815 -8.76 68.23 -2.28
N MET A 816 -9.49 67.82 -1.24
CA MET A 816 -10.94 67.58 -1.36
C MET A 816 -11.76 68.85 -1.66
N ARG A 817 -11.28 70.04 -1.26
CA ARG A 817 -11.93 71.32 -1.60
C ARG A 817 -11.65 71.74 -3.03
N LEU A 818 -10.45 71.41 -3.56
CA LEU A 818 -10.06 71.68 -4.94
C LEU A 818 -10.85 70.81 -5.94
N GLY A 819 -11.16 69.55 -5.60
CA GLY A 819 -11.97 68.67 -6.45
C GLY A 819 -13.49 68.93 -6.43
N GLN A 820 -13.98 69.85 -5.60
CA GLN A 820 -15.40 70.27 -5.54
C GLN A 820 -15.68 71.60 -6.26
N GLN A 821 -14.63 72.26 -6.76
CA GLN A 821 -14.69 73.40 -7.68
C GLN A 821 -14.46 72.91 -9.11
#